data_AF-A0A9J6PF91-F1
#
_entry.id   AF-A0A9J6PF91-F1
#
_cell.length_a   1.000
_cell.length_b   1.000
_cell.length_c   1.000
_cell.angle_alpha   90.00
_cell.angle_beta   90.00
_cell.angle_gamma   90.00
#
_symmetry.space_group_name_H-M   'P 1'
#
loop_
_entity.id
_entity.type
_entity.pdbx_description
1 polymer ?
#
loop_
_entity_poly.entity_id
_entity_poly.type
_entity_poly.pdbx_seq_one_letter_code
_entity_poly.pdbx_strand_id
1 'polypeptide(L)'
;MPAKRTLCRAIAGGVALIAAAAPLQALGGVRTPDCAGIEPWAVSIDPDDRWNPSPVDRRFWLPRQFDAPDVQALFGAPVLDWTLEDVKTVRSLLGKCMNEARRAKRYEVQKAFNAARSFVSGNLRAHIRQNARADRKLDRSLDSLLDLPDSPALLRVLALLKGAEAGNRDALEGTERDISRIRGQEARAARGVVLSARSQTPEEYAADALPRLDARYGDLRDAYMEEAETRLRGHPPGAPGLARIEAVLGETQALYGDGLAAGDYATLDGVAEEEREALRDGILAQARADIDALAQEARSLDRADSIASVASGSLDPERLSNLTSHARTRQQEIALGLLDAAERQAVALPATLAGIAELDVLASETLRAAGRHAGTERAQRFRNGIDGRRNAMARAALGEFADRVASLPEDESGVRDLAALENRVAGWDRIAPDTRDAYRAVAEARRGQIETAVAEAAAARERERQRSVVADAKARLEALPVDFDSLGKADAVVETVRTANVAPALLQEVEAHSTRRKQALADGILAEVVPKLREGPRDLDGFGKLLHIVGLVLSKTEQAASPDALQTFRDEAEAIATALGREVFPAFEAELDALSPDRRGMARAEAAAGWAERIAHVDAGLRDRYVGAARARLDAMSAEVAAREADRRARIVAAGGDPDLVGHMFRDGNGISSLEFVDESRVIFAMMGMRFGGTYEVVADDIFVEGPNGSIVFARQGNTLTGMGLALTRVEE
;
A
#
# COMPACT_ATOMS: atom_id res chain seq x y z
N MET A 1 -47.19 -4.53 51.38
CA MET A 1 -47.63 -5.71 52.17
C MET A 1 -46.52 -6.75 52.10
N PRO A 2 -46.29 -7.63 53.10
CA PRO A 2 -46.41 -7.52 54.57
C PRO A 2 -44.98 -7.53 55.21
N ALA A 3 -44.69 -7.61 56.52
CA ALA A 3 -45.46 -7.38 57.74
C ALA A 3 -44.53 -6.96 58.91
N LYS A 4 -44.91 -5.88 59.62
CA LYS A 4 -44.97 -5.75 61.09
C LYS A 4 -43.92 -6.45 61.98
N ARG A 5 -43.27 -5.66 62.86
CA ARG A 5 -43.31 -5.93 64.31
C ARG A 5 -43.19 -4.66 65.17
N THR A 6 -44.34 -4.23 65.67
CA THR A 6 -44.49 -3.20 66.71
C THR A 6 -44.42 -3.87 68.10
N LEU A 7 -43.69 -3.29 69.05
CA LEU A 7 -43.82 -3.55 70.49
C LEU A 7 -43.40 -2.24 71.19
N CYS A 8 -44.30 -1.40 71.70
CA CYS A 8 -45.13 -1.50 72.92
C CYS A 8 -44.64 -0.49 73.96
N ARG A 9 -45.51 0.47 74.28
CA ARG A 9 -45.34 1.46 75.35
C ARG A 9 -45.72 0.88 76.73
N ALA A 10 -45.28 1.60 77.75
CA ALA A 10 -45.88 1.74 79.08
C ALA A 10 -45.54 0.71 80.18
N ILE A 11 -44.92 1.22 81.24
CA ILE A 11 -45.24 1.14 82.69
C ILE A 11 -44.09 1.96 83.34
N ALA A 12 -44.29 3.15 83.91
CA ALA A 12 -45.17 3.56 85.02
C ALA A 12 -44.72 3.01 86.39
N GLY A 13 -43.74 3.70 86.99
CA GLY A 13 -43.26 3.47 88.36
C GLY A 13 -41.82 3.96 88.52
N GLY A 14 -41.43 4.72 89.55
CA GLY A 14 -42.23 5.16 90.69
C GLY A 14 -41.46 5.22 92.00
N VAL A 15 -40.29 5.87 92.05
CA VAL A 15 -39.68 6.32 93.32
C VAL A 15 -39.07 7.70 93.11
N ALA A 16 -39.76 8.74 93.58
CA ALA A 16 -39.18 10.08 93.71
C ALA A 16 -38.39 10.15 95.02
N LEU A 17 -37.09 9.84 94.96
CA LEU A 17 -36.19 10.01 96.10
C LEU A 17 -35.72 11.47 96.12
N ILE A 18 -36.52 12.33 96.75
CA ILE A 18 -36.17 13.73 97.01
C ILE A 18 -35.07 13.75 98.08
N ALA A 19 -33.83 13.54 97.65
CA ALA A 19 -32.67 13.93 98.45
C ALA A 19 -32.63 15.47 98.45
N ALA A 20 -32.98 16.07 99.60
CA ALA A 20 -32.82 17.49 99.82
C ALA A 20 -31.33 17.84 99.88
N ALA A 21 -30.71 18.04 98.73
CA ALA A 21 -29.42 18.70 98.62
C ALA A 21 -29.61 20.14 99.10
N ALA A 22 -29.33 20.37 100.38
CA ALA A 22 -29.19 21.72 100.90
C ALA A 22 -28.13 22.44 100.05
N PRO A 23 -28.38 23.70 99.61
CA PRO A 23 -27.33 24.45 98.93
C PRO A 23 -26.19 24.62 99.92
N LEU A 24 -25.06 23.96 99.64
CA LEU A 24 -23.77 24.27 100.25
C LEU A 24 -23.43 25.69 99.82
N GLN A 25 -23.87 26.66 100.62
CA GLN A 25 -23.45 28.05 100.51
C GLN A 25 -21.96 28.08 100.86
N ALA A 26 -21.12 27.94 99.82
CA ALA A 26 -19.68 28.16 99.86
C ALA A 26 -19.38 29.66 100.07
N LEU A 27 -19.78 30.17 101.24
CA LEU A 27 -19.31 31.42 101.84
C LEU A 27 -18.39 31.10 103.02
N GLY A 28 -17.68 29.97 102.93
CA GLY A 28 -16.60 29.58 103.83
C GLY A 28 -15.29 30.19 103.36
N GLY A 29 -15.06 31.47 103.67
CA GLY A 29 -13.70 32.00 103.65
C GLY A 29 -12.80 31.21 104.60
N VAL A 30 -11.50 31.16 104.33
CA VAL A 30 -10.57 30.28 105.05
C VAL A 30 -10.67 30.43 106.56
N ARG A 31 -10.74 29.27 107.24
CA ARG A 31 -10.73 29.19 108.70
C ARG A 31 -9.48 29.87 109.24
N THR A 32 -9.63 30.61 110.33
CA THR A 32 -8.52 31.22 111.05
C THR A 32 -8.32 30.55 112.42
N PRO A 33 -7.54 29.45 112.51
CA PRO A 33 -7.17 28.89 113.80
C PRO A 33 -6.36 29.87 114.65
N ASP A 34 -6.22 29.58 115.94
CA ASP A 34 -5.33 30.34 116.80
C ASP A 34 -3.85 30.04 116.52
N CYS A 35 -2.97 30.80 117.16
CA CYS A 35 -1.54 30.66 116.91
C CYS A 35 -0.93 29.35 117.41
N ALA A 36 -1.57 28.67 118.38
CA ALA A 36 -1.16 27.36 118.83
C ALA A 36 -1.52 26.26 117.81
N GLY A 37 -2.69 26.35 117.17
CA GLY A 37 -3.13 25.40 116.16
C GLY A 37 -2.35 25.44 114.84
N ILE A 38 -1.80 26.61 114.46
CA ILE A 38 -1.04 26.77 113.20
C ILE A 38 0.45 26.47 113.38
N GLU A 39 0.97 26.55 114.61
CA GLU A 39 2.40 26.37 114.90
C GLU A 39 2.99 25.04 114.41
N PRO A 40 2.36 23.86 114.60
CA PRO A 40 2.89 22.59 114.11
C PRO A 40 3.06 22.55 112.59
N TRP A 41 2.10 23.11 111.85
CA TRP A 41 2.17 23.22 110.39
C TRP A 41 3.25 24.22 109.95
N ALA A 42 3.33 25.39 110.58
CA ALA A 42 4.32 26.39 110.22
C ALA A 42 5.76 25.87 110.41
N VAL A 43 5.98 25.04 111.44
CA VAL A 43 7.28 24.41 111.76
C VAL A 43 7.59 23.23 110.83
N SER A 44 6.60 22.52 110.28
CA SER A 44 6.83 21.38 109.38
C SER A 44 7.15 21.77 107.93
N ILE A 45 7.08 23.05 107.58
CA ILE A 45 7.41 23.56 106.24
C ILE A 45 8.91 23.40 105.94
N ASP A 46 9.21 22.54 104.97
CA ASP A 46 10.54 22.39 104.39
C ASP A 46 10.62 23.21 103.08
N PRO A 47 11.47 24.27 103.00
CA PRO A 47 11.60 25.07 101.78
C PRO A 47 12.27 24.32 100.61
N ASP A 48 12.94 23.19 100.86
CA ASP A 48 13.61 22.40 99.83
C ASP A 48 12.72 21.26 99.29
N ASP A 49 11.70 20.80 100.04
CA ASP A 49 10.72 19.84 99.52
C ASP A 49 9.62 20.53 98.70
N ARG A 50 9.84 20.62 97.38
CA ARG A 50 8.98 21.40 96.48
C ARG A 50 7.80 20.59 95.93
N TRP A 51 6.64 21.23 95.97
CA TRP A 51 5.45 20.94 95.18
C TRP A 51 5.25 22.04 94.14
N ASN A 52 4.65 21.69 93.00
CA ASN A 52 4.36 22.65 91.95
C ASN A 52 2.87 22.57 91.59
N PRO A 53 2.05 23.56 91.97
CA PRO A 53 0.60 23.49 91.81
C PRO A 53 0.13 23.68 90.35
N SER A 54 0.99 24.22 89.47
CA SER A 54 0.74 24.22 88.02
C SER A 54 1.52 23.07 87.37
N PRO A 55 0.92 22.18 86.57
CA PRO A 55 1.67 21.13 85.87
C PRO A 55 2.67 21.69 84.85
N VAL A 56 2.41 22.88 84.29
CA VAL A 56 3.22 23.49 83.22
C VAL A 56 4.16 24.60 83.75
N ASP A 57 3.73 25.44 84.69
CA ASP A 57 4.52 26.59 85.15
C ASP A 57 5.27 26.30 86.46
N ARG A 58 6.58 26.03 86.36
CA ARG A 58 7.47 25.74 87.50
C ARG A 58 7.90 26.97 88.31
N ARG A 59 7.44 28.19 87.98
CA ARG A 59 7.90 29.42 88.64
C ARG A 59 7.30 29.62 90.03
N PHE A 60 6.11 29.09 90.29
CA PHE A 60 5.34 29.35 91.52
C PHE A 60 5.23 28.12 92.42
N TRP A 61 6.36 27.43 92.60
CA TRP A 61 6.47 26.30 93.51
C TRP A 61 6.15 26.70 94.96
N LEU A 62 5.65 25.73 95.72
CA LEU A 62 5.34 25.85 97.15
C LEU A 62 6.01 24.69 97.89
N PRO A 63 6.29 24.80 99.19
CA PRO A 63 6.62 23.64 100.01
C PRO A 63 5.52 22.58 99.92
N ARG A 64 5.86 21.28 99.88
CA ARG A 64 4.87 20.19 99.74
C ARG A 64 3.85 20.17 100.86
N GLN A 65 4.17 20.72 102.03
CA GLN A 65 3.23 20.90 103.13
C GLN A 65 2.02 21.77 102.77
N PHE A 66 2.03 22.54 101.67
CA PHE A 66 0.85 23.27 101.19
C PHE A 66 -0.14 22.39 100.40
N ASP A 67 0.27 21.21 99.93
CA ASP A 67 -0.57 20.19 99.28
C ASP A 67 -1.11 19.15 100.28
N ALA A 68 -0.63 19.20 101.54
CA ALA A 68 -0.96 18.20 102.54
C ALA A 68 -2.42 18.31 103.00
N PRO A 69 -3.15 17.19 103.19
CA PRO A 69 -4.52 17.18 103.72
C PRO A 69 -4.68 17.92 105.05
N ASP A 70 -3.63 17.96 105.87
CA ASP A 70 -3.59 18.70 107.13
C ASP A 70 -3.85 20.20 106.94
N VAL A 71 -3.48 20.79 105.80
CA VAL A 71 -3.72 22.22 105.50
C VAL A 71 -5.17 22.47 105.13
N GLN A 72 -5.78 21.57 104.37
CA GLN A 72 -7.22 21.59 104.13
C GLN A 72 -7.99 21.43 105.46
N ALA A 73 -7.56 20.53 106.35
CA ALA A 73 -8.17 20.38 107.67
C ALA A 73 -8.00 21.63 108.57
N LEU A 74 -6.83 22.28 108.50
CA LEU A 74 -6.47 23.45 109.30
C LEU A 74 -7.21 24.73 108.83
N PHE A 75 -7.23 24.99 107.53
CA PHE A 75 -7.80 26.21 106.94
C PHE A 75 -9.19 26.01 106.32
N GLY A 76 -9.72 24.79 106.30
CA GLY A 76 -11.07 24.46 105.83
C GLY A 76 -11.21 24.24 104.32
N ALA A 77 -10.19 24.58 103.53
CA ALA A 77 -10.15 24.41 102.08
C ALA A 77 -8.72 24.11 101.58
N PRO A 78 -8.56 23.32 100.50
CA PRO A 78 -7.29 23.17 99.78
C PRO A 78 -6.66 24.52 99.44
N VAL A 79 -5.33 24.59 99.42
CA VAL A 79 -4.59 25.84 99.20
C VAL A 79 -4.86 26.49 97.84
N LEU A 80 -5.23 25.70 96.82
CA LEU A 80 -5.51 26.20 95.47
C LEU A 80 -6.91 26.82 95.34
N ASP A 81 -7.84 26.40 96.19
CA ASP A 81 -9.21 26.93 96.26
C ASP A 81 -9.26 28.30 96.97
N TRP A 82 -8.14 28.78 97.52
CA TRP A 82 -8.08 30.04 98.26
C TRP A 82 -8.19 31.24 97.32
N THR A 83 -9.07 32.19 97.66
CA THR A 83 -9.14 33.47 96.97
C THR A 83 -7.99 34.41 97.36
N LEU A 84 -7.87 35.55 96.66
CA LEU A 84 -6.91 36.59 97.04
C LEU A 84 -7.22 37.25 98.39
N GLU A 85 -8.46 37.18 98.86
CA GLU A 85 -8.86 37.67 100.19
C GLU A 85 -8.53 36.63 101.28
N ASP A 86 -8.62 35.34 100.97
CA ASP A 86 -8.16 34.25 101.84
C ASP A 86 -6.65 34.30 102.06
N VAL A 87 -5.87 34.43 100.98
CA VAL A 87 -4.41 34.63 101.04
C VAL A 87 -4.03 35.84 101.91
N LYS A 88 -4.79 36.94 101.81
CA LYS A 88 -4.61 38.15 102.63
C LYS A 88 -4.96 37.89 104.10
N THR A 89 -6.01 37.13 104.36
CA THR A 89 -6.47 36.71 105.69
C THR A 89 -5.43 35.83 106.38
N VAL A 90 -4.97 34.74 105.73
CA VAL A 90 -3.91 33.85 106.24
C VAL A 90 -2.60 34.61 106.42
N ARG A 91 -2.19 35.47 105.46
CA ARG A 91 -1.02 36.35 105.63
C ARG A 91 -1.14 37.24 106.88
N SER A 92 -2.31 37.78 107.18
CA SER A 92 -2.55 38.61 108.37
C SER A 92 -2.43 37.78 109.64
N LEU A 93 -3.02 36.58 109.65
CA LEU A 93 -2.99 35.63 110.75
C LEU A 93 -1.56 35.20 111.10
N LEU A 94 -0.79 34.72 110.11
CA LEU A 94 0.63 34.39 110.28
C LEU A 94 1.45 35.61 110.75
N GLY A 95 1.07 36.81 110.32
CA GLY A 95 1.64 38.07 110.82
C GLY A 95 1.34 38.37 112.29
N LYS A 96 0.16 37.99 112.80
CA LYS A 96 -0.17 38.07 114.23
C LYS A 96 0.63 37.04 115.03
N CYS A 97 0.64 35.77 114.60
CA CYS A 97 1.34 34.69 115.30
C CYS A 97 2.86 34.85 115.33
N MET A 98 3.48 35.34 114.25
CA MET A 98 4.89 35.74 114.23
C MET A 98 5.20 36.83 115.28
N ASN A 99 4.31 37.81 115.46
CA ASN A 99 4.48 38.86 116.47
C ASN A 99 4.32 38.33 117.91
N GLU A 100 3.43 37.36 118.11
CA GLU A 100 3.22 36.69 119.39
C GLU A 100 4.44 35.83 119.78
N ALA A 101 4.92 34.98 118.86
CA ALA A 101 6.15 34.21 119.03
C ALA A 101 7.37 35.10 119.32
N ARG A 102 7.48 36.26 118.65
CA ARG A 102 8.51 37.27 118.91
C ARG A 102 8.41 37.86 120.33
N ARG A 103 7.21 38.20 120.81
CA ARG A 103 7.00 38.67 122.20
C ARG A 103 7.37 37.58 123.22
N ALA A 104 7.08 36.33 122.91
CA ALA A 104 7.45 35.15 123.69
C ALA A 104 8.93 34.71 123.53
N LYS A 105 9.74 35.44 122.74
CA LYS A 105 11.15 35.13 122.43
C LYS A 105 11.41 33.74 121.81
N ARG A 106 10.41 33.17 121.12
CA ARG A 106 10.47 31.85 120.47
C ARG A 106 10.99 31.98 119.03
N TYR A 107 12.31 32.11 118.87
CA TYR A 107 12.94 32.49 117.60
C TYR A 107 12.68 31.51 116.43
N GLU A 108 12.80 30.20 116.63
CA GLU A 108 12.55 29.23 115.54
C GLU A 108 11.08 29.24 115.10
N VAL A 109 10.13 29.35 116.05
CA VAL A 109 8.70 29.51 115.76
C VAL A 109 8.42 30.82 115.00
N GLN A 110 9.08 31.92 115.38
CA GLN A 110 8.99 33.19 114.66
C GLN A 110 9.50 33.05 113.21
N LYS A 111 10.62 32.34 113.01
CA LYS A 111 11.24 32.07 111.71
C LYS A 111 10.32 31.19 110.84
N ALA A 112 9.74 30.15 111.41
CA ALA A 112 8.75 29.28 110.78
C ALA A 112 7.52 30.06 110.28
N PHE A 113 6.87 30.86 111.14
CA PHE A 113 5.75 31.72 110.71
C PHE A 113 6.15 32.75 109.64
N ASN A 114 7.39 33.27 109.68
CA ASN A 114 7.88 34.19 108.66
C ASN A 114 8.13 33.50 107.32
N ALA A 115 8.63 32.26 107.31
CA ALA A 115 8.77 31.43 106.10
C ALA A 115 7.39 31.12 105.49
N ALA A 116 6.46 30.57 106.28
CA ALA A 116 5.07 30.32 105.87
C ALA A 116 4.41 31.56 105.25
N ARG A 117 4.53 32.71 105.93
CA ARG A 117 4.00 34.01 105.45
C ARG A 117 4.67 34.46 104.14
N SER A 118 5.94 34.15 103.94
CA SER A 118 6.67 34.51 102.72
C SER A 118 6.14 33.71 101.52
N PHE A 119 5.93 32.39 101.67
CA PHE A 119 5.31 31.55 100.64
C PHE A 119 3.86 31.97 100.34
N VAL A 120 3.03 32.18 101.38
CA VAL A 120 1.63 32.65 101.22
C VAL A 120 1.58 33.99 100.47
N SER A 121 2.43 34.95 100.84
CA SER A 121 2.36 36.31 100.29
C SER A 121 3.13 36.54 98.99
N GLY A 122 4.07 35.66 98.68
CA GLY A 122 4.83 35.58 97.43
C GLY A 122 4.23 34.57 96.46
N ASN A 123 4.76 33.34 96.46
CA ASN A 123 4.49 32.32 95.44
C ASN A 123 3.00 31.95 95.34
N LEU A 124 2.31 31.68 96.47
CA LEU A 124 0.90 31.30 96.46
C LEU A 124 0.02 32.42 95.92
N ARG A 125 0.22 33.65 96.42
CA ARG A 125 -0.48 34.84 95.91
C ARG A 125 -0.23 35.08 94.43
N ALA A 126 0.98 34.80 93.95
CA ALA A 126 1.34 34.97 92.55
C ALA A 126 0.68 33.90 91.67
N HIS A 127 0.63 32.65 92.13
CA HIS A 127 -0.07 31.54 91.49
C HIS A 127 -1.57 31.80 91.36
N ILE A 128 -2.29 32.08 92.47
CA ILE A 128 -3.73 32.38 92.44
C ILE A 128 -4.03 33.61 91.55
N ARG A 129 -3.16 34.61 91.52
CA ARG A 129 -3.28 35.74 90.58
C ARG A 129 -3.05 35.35 89.13
N GLN A 130 -2.24 34.34 88.86
CA GLN A 130 -1.97 33.84 87.52
C GLN A 130 -3.14 33.01 87.02
N ASN A 131 -3.63 32.02 87.79
CA ASN A 131 -4.79 31.21 87.42
C ASN A 131 -5.99 32.11 87.17
N ALA A 132 -6.37 32.96 88.14
CA ALA A 132 -7.45 33.95 87.95
C ALA A 132 -7.26 34.89 86.74
N ARG A 133 -6.04 35.08 86.21
CA ARG A 133 -5.78 35.82 84.96
C ARG A 133 -5.84 34.91 83.72
N ALA A 134 -5.47 33.65 83.85
CA ALA A 134 -5.60 32.61 82.84
C ALA A 134 -7.07 32.30 82.57
N ASP A 135 -7.91 32.10 83.60
CA ASP A 135 -9.34 31.79 83.45
C ASP A 135 -10.03 32.92 82.67
N ARG A 136 -9.93 34.17 83.14
CA ARG A 136 -10.41 35.37 82.42
C ARG A 136 -9.74 35.62 81.06
N LYS A 137 -8.69 34.90 80.70
CA LYS A 137 -8.08 34.95 79.36
C LYS A 137 -8.60 33.79 78.51
N LEU A 138 -8.82 32.61 79.09
CA LEU A 138 -9.47 31.47 78.48
C LEU A 138 -10.88 31.85 78.08
N ASP A 139 -11.70 32.38 79.00
CA ASP A 139 -13.05 32.90 78.74
C ASP A 139 -13.09 33.78 77.49
N ARG A 140 -12.33 34.89 77.51
CA ARG A 140 -12.29 35.85 76.38
C ARG A 140 -11.70 35.26 75.10
N SER A 141 -10.86 34.23 75.19
CA SER A 141 -10.33 33.53 74.02
C SER A 141 -11.34 32.52 73.44
N LEU A 142 -12.15 31.90 74.31
CA LEU A 142 -13.28 31.06 73.93
C LEU A 142 -14.38 31.91 73.31
N ASP A 143 -14.83 32.99 73.96
CA ASP A 143 -15.80 33.95 73.41
C ASP A 143 -15.36 34.42 72.02
N SER A 144 -14.14 34.94 71.89
CA SER A 144 -13.57 35.41 70.63
C SER A 144 -13.33 34.32 69.57
N LEU A 145 -13.39 33.03 69.93
CA LEU A 145 -13.30 31.90 69.00
C LEU A 145 -14.69 31.42 68.57
N LEU A 146 -15.63 31.34 69.52
CA LEU A 146 -16.99 30.83 69.31
C LEU A 146 -17.86 31.85 68.54
N ASP A 147 -17.61 33.15 68.74
CA ASP A 147 -18.22 34.28 68.02
C ASP A 147 -17.72 34.42 66.57
N LEU A 148 -16.74 33.61 66.13
CA LEU A 148 -16.28 33.66 64.73
C LEU A 148 -17.37 33.12 63.79
N PRO A 149 -17.49 33.67 62.56
CA PRO A 149 -18.36 33.13 61.53
C PRO A 149 -18.04 31.67 61.22
N ASP A 150 -19.08 30.92 60.86
CA ASP A 150 -18.99 29.51 60.48
C ASP A 150 -18.01 29.35 59.31
N SER A 151 -16.94 28.57 59.53
CA SER A 151 -15.94 28.29 58.49
C SER A 151 -15.38 26.86 58.62
N PRO A 152 -14.92 26.22 57.52
CA PRO A 152 -14.20 24.95 57.59
C PRO A 152 -12.94 25.01 58.46
N ALA A 153 -12.29 26.19 58.51
CA ALA A 153 -11.14 26.42 59.39
C ALA A 153 -11.55 26.44 60.87
N LEU A 154 -12.74 26.96 61.20
CA LEU A 154 -13.29 26.96 62.56
C LEU A 154 -13.63 25.54 63.01
N LEU A 155 -14.33 24.75 62.17
CA LEU A 155 -14.64 23.34 62.44
C LEU A 155 -13.37 22.54 62.79
N ARG A 156 -12.34 22.63 61.94
CA ARG A 156 -11.04 21.94 62.14
C ARG A 156 -10.32 22.39 63.41
N VAL A 157 -10.36 23.68 63.71
CA VAL A 157 -9.80 24.24 64.94
C VAL A 157 -10.53 23.70 66.17
N LEU A 158 -11.86 23.64 66.15
CA LEU A 158 -12.67 23.13 67.26
C LEU A 158 -12.44 21.64 67.50
N ALA A 159 -12.32 20.83 66.43
CA ALA A 159 -11.92 19.42 66.53
C ALA A 159 -10.59 19.24 67.28
N LEU A 160 -9.57 20.02 66.91
CA LEU A 160 -8.25 19.99 67.55
C LEU A 160 -8.29 20.44 69.02
N LEU A 161 -9.12 21.44 69.35
CA LEU A 161 -9.27 21.96 70.73
C LEU A 161 -10.06 21.04 71.66
N LYS A 162 -11.01 20.25 71.11
CA LYS A 162 -11.72 19.19 71.86
C LYS A 162 -10.80 18.04 72.22
N GLY A 163 -9.87 17.69 71.34
CA GLY A 163 -8.82 16.70 71.59
C GLY A 163 -7.62 17.21 72.39
N ALA A 164 -7.65 18.44 72.93
CA ALA A 164 -6.53 19.04 73.64
C ALA A 164 -6.48 18.61 75.11
N GLU A 165 -5.42 17.90 75.50
CA GLU A 165 -5.15 17.55 76.90
C GLU A 165 -4.63 18.78 77.68
N ALA A 166 -5.51 19.51 78.36
CA ALA A 166 -5.10 20.59 79.25
C ALA A 166 -4.16 20.08 80.37
N GLY A 167 -3.30 20.96 80.89
CA GLY A 167 -2.24 20.59 81.83
C GLY A 167 -1.08 19.76 81.25
N ASN A 168 -1.27 19.01 80.16
CA ASN A 168 -0.20 18.29 79.46
C ASN A 168 0.52 19.21 78.47
N ARG A 169 1.74 19.62 78.83
CA ARG A 169 2.53 20.55 78.02
C ARG A 169 2.80 20.03 76.60
N ASP A 170 3.20 18.77 76.47
CA ASP A 170 3.68 18.23 75.19
C ASP A 170 2.50 17.98 74.23
N ALA A 171 1.34 17.58 74.77
CA ALA A 171 0.09 17.50 74.02
C ALA A 171 -0.37 18.90 73.54
N LEU A 172 -0.40 19.92 74.40
CA LEU A 172 -0.75 21.29 74.02
C LEU A 172 0.24 21.90 73.00
N GLU A 173 1.54 21.56 73.07
CA GLU A 173 2.52 21.91 72.02
C GLU A 173 2.31 21.11 70.72
N GLY A 174 1.70 19.91 70.77
CA GLY A 174 1.13 19.21 69.61
C GLY A 174 -0.03 19.98 68.99
N THR A 175 -1.10 20.21 69.76
CA THR A 175 -2.29 20.93 69.32
C THR A 175 -1.95 22.33 68.76
N GLU A 176 -1.03 23.08 69.38
CA GLU A 176 -0.58 24.38 68.87
C GLU A 176 0.10 24.26 67.49
N ARG A 177 0.90 23.21 67.25
CA ARG A 177 1.54 22.97 65.94
C ARG A 177 0.51 22.61 64.87
N ASP A 178 -0.50 21.82 65.20
CA ASP A 178 -1.54 21.42 64.25
C ASP A 178 -2.48 22.58 63.91
N ILE A 179 -2.94 23.33 64.93
CA ILE A 179 -3.64 24.62 64.73
C ILE A 179 -2.79 25.59 63.90
N SER A 180 -1.46 25.57 64.04
CA SER A 180 -0.58 26.45 63.27
C SER A 180 -0.48 26.12 61.78
N ARG A 181 -0.92 24.93 61.34
CA ARG A 181 -1.08 24.59 59.91
C ARG A 181 -2.33 25.21 59.31
N ILE A 182 -3.34 25.49 60.13
CA ILE A 182 -4.56 26.21 59.75
C ILE A 182 -4.23 27.70 59.65
N ARG A 183 -4.68 28.34 58.56
CA ARG A 183 -4.52 29.77 58.30
C ARG A 183 -5.81 30.49 58.66
N GLY A 184 -5.73 31.73 59.16
CA GLY A 184 -6.92 32.58 59.34
C GLY A 184 -6.95 33.34 60.66
N GLN A 185 -8.16 33.69 61.09
CA GLN A 185 -8.47 34.30 62.39
C GLN A 185 -8.75 33.23 63.44
N GLU A 186 -9.39 32.15 63.02
CA GLU A 186 -9.71 30.92 63.74
C GLU A 186 -8.47 30.35 64.43
N ALA A 187 -7.41 30.09 63.66
CA ALA A 187 -6.14 29.58 64.18
C ALA A 187 -5.44 30.56 65.14
N ARG A 188 -5.69 31.88 65.04
CA ARG A 188 -5.14 32.88 65.96
C ARG A 188 -5.92 32.93 67.28
N ALA A 189 -7.26 32.88 67.21
CA ALA A 189 -8.13 32.79 68.39
C ALA A 189 -7.89 31.48 69.17
N ALA A 190 -7.76 30.37 68.46
CA ALA A 190 -7.49 29.04 69.03
C ALA A 190 -6.15 28.94 69.76
N ARG A 191 -5.08 29.57 69.24
CA ARG A 191 -3.82 29.70 70.02
C ARG A 191 -4.03 30.49 71.31
N GLY A 192 -4.95 31.45 71.33
CA GLY A 192 -5.37 32.14 72.57
C GLY A 192 -5.93 31.16 73.61
N VAL A 193 -6.77 30.22 73.19
CA VAL A 193 -7.32 29.12 74.01
C VAL A 193 -6.20 28.20 74.49
N VAL A 194 -5.39 27.60 73.60
CA VAL A 194 -4.28 26.69 73.96
C VAL A 194 -3.28 27.35 74.93
N LEU A 195 -2.89 28.60 74.68
CA LEU A 195 -1.97 29.34 75.55
C LEU A 195 -2.55 29.67 76.93
N SER A 196 -3.87 29.59 77.11
CA SER A 196 -4.54 29.81 78.39
C SER A 196 -4.80 28.48 79.11
N ALA A 197 -5.13 27.42 78.36
CA ALA A 197 -5.25 26.03 78.83
C ALA A 197 -3.95 25.46 79.44
N ARG A 198 -2.78 25.99 79.07
CA ARG A 198 -1.48 25.69 79.73
C ARG A 198 -1.47 25.99 81.24
N SER A 199 -2.37 26.83 81.73
CA SER A 199 -2.48 27.23 83.14
C SER A 199 -3.72 26.66 83.83
N GLN A 200 -4.42 25.73 83.19
CA GLN A 200 -5.55 25.00 83.78
C GLN A 200 -5.13 23.55 84.09
N THR A 201 -5.84 22.91 85.01
CA THR A 201 -5.84 21.45 85.13
C THR A 201 -6.68 20.81 84.01
N PRO A 202 -6.53 19.48 83.76
CA PRO A 202 -7.44 18.74 82.88
C PRO A 202 -8.92 18.92 83.29
N GLU A 203 -9.21 18.91 84.59
CA GLU A 203 -10.55 18.96 85.16
C GLU A 203 -11.19 20.35 84.98
N GLU A 204 -10.45 21.43 85.21
CA GLU A 204 -10.92 22.81 84.99
C GLU A 204 -11.28 23.04 83.51
N TYR A 205 -10.39 22.67 82.59
CA TYR A 205 -10.66 22.81 81.16
C TYR A 205 -11.82 21.92 80.68
N ALA A 206 -11.95 20.72 81.25
CA ALA A 206 -13.07 19.82 80.95
C ALA A 206 -14.41 20.30 81.50
N ALA A 207 -14.42 21.05 82.61
CA ALA A 207 -15.64 21.65 83.16
C ALA A 207 -16.07 22.91 82.38
N ASP A 208 -15.14 23.82 82.08
CA ASP A 208 -15.48 25.16 81.60
C ASP A 208 -15.37 25.32 80.08
N ALA A 209 -14.36 24.71 79.45
CA ALA A 209 -14.06 24.91 78.03
C ALA A 209 -14.70 23.84 77.13
N LEU A 210 -14.54 22.55 77.48
CA LEU A 210 -15.01 21.45 76.62
C LEU A 210 -16.51 21.51 76.30
N PRO A 211 -17.45 21.76 77.24
CA PRO A 211 -18.89 21.76 76.91
C PRO A 211 -19.26 22.85 75.89
N ARG A 212 -18.55 23.99 75.92
CA ARG A 212 -18.75 25.12 74.99
C ARG A 212 -18.19 24.81 73.60
N LEU A 213 -17.00 24.20 73.56
CA LEU A 213 -16.34 23.75 72.33
C LEU A 213 -17.13 22.60 71.68
N ASP A 214 -17.65 21.66 72.49
CA ASP A 214 -18.44 20.52 72.05
C ASP A 214 -19.75 20.94 71.39
N ALA A 215 -20.50 21.86 72.03
CA ALA A 215 -21.75 22.38 71.47
C ALA A 215 -21.50 23.05 70.11
N ARG A 216 -20.60 24.05 70.04
CA ARG A 216 -20.31 24.79 68.80
C ARG A 216 -19.72 23.90 67.70
N TYR A 217 -18.92 22.89 68.07
CA TYR A 217 -18.44 21.88 67.12
C TYR A 217 -19.58 21.03 66.57
N GLY A 218 -20.52 20.59 67.43
CA GLY A 218 -21.69 19.82 67.01
C GLY A 218 -22.53 20.58 66.00
N ASP A 219 -22.92 21.81 66.33
CA ASP A 219 -23.70 22.68 65.45
C ASP A 219 -23.05 22.86 64.06
N LEU A 220 -21.73 23.13 64.03
CA LEU A 220 -20.98 23.30 62.78
C LEU A 220 -20.82 22.00 62.00
N ARG A 221 -20.51 20.88 62.68
CA ARG A 221 -20.38 19.56 62.07
C ARG A 221 -21.68 19.17 61.40
N ASP A 222 -22.80 19.30 62.10
CA ASP A 222 -24.10 18.86 61.62
C ASP A 222 -24.56 19.73 60.43
N ALA A 223 -24.32 21.04 60.47
CA ALA A 223 -24.58 21.94 59.34
C ALA A 223 -23.71 21.61 58.09
N TYR A 224 -22.42 21.31 58.26
CA TYR A 224 -21.56 20.93 57.13
C TYR A 224 -21.84 19.52 56.59
N MET A 225 -22.33 18.61 57.45
CA MET A 225 -22.84 17.31 57.02
C MET A 225 -24.11 17.45 56.18
N GLU A 226 -25.07 18.29 56.62
CA GLU A 226 -26.29 18.59 55.85
C GLU A 226 -25.97 19.26 54.50
N GLU A 227 -25.00 20.18 54.45
CA GLU A 227 -24.51 20.77 53.19
C GLU A 227 -23.91 19.70 52.26
N ALA A 228 -23.03 18.84 52.80
CA ALA A 228 -22.39 17.77 52.02
C ALA A 228 -23.41 16.75 51.48
N GLU A 229 -24.35 16.29 52.30
CA GLU A 229 -25.47 15.43 51.85
C GLU A 229 -26.32 16.10 50.77
N THR A 230 -26.65 17.38 50.95
CA THR A 230 -27.42 18.15 49.95
C THR A 230 -26.67 18.26 48.63
N ARG A 231 -25.34 18.40 48.67
CA ARG A 231 -24.48 18.48 47.49
C ARG A 231 -24.25 17.14 46.79
N LEU A 232 -24.35 16.02 47.50
CA LEU A 232 -24.25 14.67 46.93
C LEU A 232 -25.52 14.27 46.18
N ARG A 233 -26.69 14.78 46.59
CA ARG A 233 -28.01 14.43 46.04
C ARG A 233 -28.42 15.31 44.85
N GLY A 234 -29.33 14.77 44.04
CA GLY A 234 -30.03 15.52 42.98
C GLY A 234 -29.21 15.71 41.70
N HIS A 235 -28.26 14.83 41.43
CA HIS A 235 -27.50 14.85 40.17
C HIS A 235 -28.32 14.27 39.02
N PRO A 236 -28.11 14.72 37.76
CA PRO A 236 -28.78 14.12 36.61
C PRO A 236 -28.25 12.70 36.33
N PRO A 237 -29.11 11.75 35.91
CA PRO A 237 -28.68 10.39 35.59
C PRO A 237 -27.66 10.40 34.44
N GLY A 238 -26.54 9.71 34.64
CA GLY A 238 -25.45 9.62 33.66
C GLY A 238 -24.07 9.57 34.30
N ALA A 239 -23.06 9.22 33.49
CA ALA A 239 -21.66 9.27 33.89
C ALA A 239 -21.22 10.62 34.49
N PRO A 240 -21.70 11.80 34.03
CA PRO A 240 -21.39 13.08 34.66
C PRO A 240 -21.91 13.20 36.11
N GLY A 241 -23.07 12.61 36.41
CA GLY A 241 -23.63 12.58 37.77
C GLY A 241 -22.78 11.74 38.71
N LEU A 242 -22.43 10.52 38.29
CA LEU A 242 -21.53 9.63 39.05
C LEU A 242 -20.15 10.26 39.29
N ALA A 243 -19.56 10.90 38.28
CA ALA A 243 -18.30 11.61 38.42
C ALA A 243 -18.41 12.83 39.36
N ARG A 244 -19.60 13.46 39.46
CA ARG A 244 -19.81 14.59 40.38
C ARG A 244 -19.89 14.13 41.84
N ILE A 245 -20.44 12.95 42.12
CA ILE A 245 -20.43 12.35 43.48
C ILE A 245 -18.98 12.23 43.99
N GLU A 246 -18.09 11.60 43.21
CA GLU A 246 -16.67 11.45 43.58
C GLU A 246 -15.99 12.82 43.80
N ALA A 247 -16.29 13.80 42.94
CA ALA A 247 -15.77 15.15 43.09
C ALA A 247 -16.29 15.83 44.36
N VAL A 248 -17.56 15.65 44.74
CA VAL A 248 -18.13 16.21 45.97
C VAL A 248 -17.51 15.57 47.22
N LEU A 249 -17.29 14.24 47.23
CA LEU A 249 -16.58 13.57 48.33
C LEU A 249 -15.14 14.08 48.47
N GLY A 250 -14.39 14.18 47.36
CA GLY A 250 -13.03 14.71 47.36
C GLY A 250 -12.94 16.20 47.76
N GLU A 251 -13.86 17.03 47.26
CA GLU A 251 -13.98 18.44 47.68
C GLU A 251 -14.28 18.56 49.18
N THR A 252 -15.20 17.73 49.70
CA THR A 252 -15.59 17.68 51.11
C THR A 252 -14.41 17.28 51.99
N GLN A 253 -13.69 16.22 51.64
CA GLN A 253 -12.49 15.78 52.35
C GLN A 253 -11.37 16.84 52.30
N ALA A 254 -11.20 17.54 51.19
CA ALA A 254 -10.19 18.59 51.05
C ALA A 254 -10.54 19.87 51.86
N LEU A 255 -11.83 20.22 51.95
CA LEU A 255 -12.32 21.39 52.69
C LEU A 255 -12.29 21.16 54.21
N TYR A 256 -12.87 20.05 54.67
CA TYR A 256 -13.08 19.79 56.10
C TYR A 256 -11.94 18.98 56.72
N GLY A 257 -11.31 18.06 55.99
CA GLY A 257 -10.19 17.24 56.47
C GLY A 257 -10.46 16.62 57.83
N ASP A 258 -9.50 16.77 58.76
CA ASP A 258 -9.57 16.27 60.14
C ASP A 258 -10.62 17.00 61.03
N GLY A 259 -11.40 17.93 60.47
CA GLY A 259 -12.51 18.59 61.15
C GLY A 259 -13.78 17.74 61.23
N LEU A 260 -13.91 16.73 60.36
CA LEU A 260 -14.94 15.70 60.44
C LEU A 260 -14.32 14.38 60.90
N ALA A 261 -15.07 13.60 61.69
CA ALA A 261 -14.63 12.30 62.17
C ALA A 261 -14.71 11.23 61.07
N ALA A 262 -14.01 10.11 61.23
CA ALA A 262 -14.08 9.00 60.27
C ALA A 262 -15.50 8.43 60.08
N GLY A 263 -16.34 8.47 61.13
CA GLY A 263 -17.75 8.08 61.05
C GLY A 263 -18.63 9.04 60.24
N ASP A 264 -18.21 10.30 60.11
CA ASP A 264 -18.92 11.32 59.34
C ASP A 264 -18.72 11.05 57.84
N TYR A 265 -17.46 10.84 57.42
CA TYR A 265 -17.13 10.40 56.06
C TYR A 265 -17.81 9.06 55.71
N ALA A 266 -17.84 8.08 56.62
CA ALA A 266 -18.56 6.82 56.38
C ALA A 266 -20.09 7.02 56.21
N THR A 267 -20.66 8.06 56.81
CA THR A 267 -22.08 8.43 56.61
C THR A 267 -22.29 9.06 55.23
N LEU A 268 -21.40 9.96 54.82
CA LEU A 268 -21.42 10.57 53.48
C LEU A 268 -21.16 9.54 52.36
N ASP A 269 -20.27 8.57 52.58
CA ASP A 269 -20.04 7.45 51.66
C ASP A 269 -21.30 6.58 51.49
N GLY A 270 -22.08 6.40 52.56
CA GLY A 270 -23.39 5.73 52.52
C GLY A 270 -24.40 6.50 51.66
N VAL A 271 -24.56 7.80 51.90
CA VAL A 271 -25.44 8.68 51.10
C VAL A 271 -24.99 8.74 49.64
N ALA A 272 -23.67 8.76 49.40
CA ALA A 272 -23.09 8.70 48.06
C ALA A 272 -23.42 7.39 47.34
N GLU A 273 -23.35 6.22 48.01
CA GLU A 273 -23.70 4.95 47.37
C GLU A 273 -25.21 4.83 47.10
N GLU A 274 -26.06 5.32 48.01
CA GLU A 274 -27.51 5.42 47.77
C GLU A 274 -27.82 6.26 46.50
N GLU A 275 -27.16 7.41 46.33
CA GLU A 275 -27.32 8.23 45.13
C GLU A 275 -26.69 7.56 43.89
N ARG A 276 -25.51 6.91 44.01
CA ARG A 276 -24.90 6.16 42.89
C ARG A 276 -25.86 5.08 42.37
N GLU A 277 -26.52 4.35 43.25
CA GLU A 277 -27.54 3.36 42.88
C GLU A 277 -28.77 4.00 42.22
N ALA A 278 -29.29 5.11 42.76
CA ALA A 278 -30.38 5.86 42.14
C ALA A 278 -30.03 6.38 40.74
N LEU A 279 -28.81 6.86 40.53
CA LEU A 279 -28.30 7.27 39.22
C LEU A 279 -28.15 6.09 38.25
N ARG A 280 -27.65 4.94 38.72
CA ARG A 280 -27.56 3.69 37.92
C ARG A 280 -28.92 3.22 37.45
N ASP A 281 -29.93 3.24 38.33
CA ASP A 281 -31.31 2.90 37.98
C ASP A 281 -31.92 3.93 37.01
N GLY A 282 -31.63 5.22 37.18
CA GLY A 282 -32.01 6.28 36.24
C GLY A 282 -31.41 6.10 34.85
N ILE A 283 -30.12 5.74 34.76
CA ILE A 283 -29.42 5.41 33.50
C ILE A 283 -30.09 4.20 32.83
N LEU A 284 -30.37 3.14 33.59
CA LEU A 284 -31.01 1.92 33.07
C LEU A 284 -32.42 2.21 32.55
N ALA A 285 -33.20 3.03 33.27
CA ALA A 285 -34.55 3.41 32.88
C ALA A 285 -34.55 4.27 31.60
N GLN A 286 -33.66 5.26 31.50
CA GLN A 286 -33.52 6.09 30.31
C GLN A 286 -33.07 5.27 29.10
N ALA A 287 -32.05 4.42 29.25
CA ALA A 287 -31.55 3.57 28.17
C ALA A 287 -32.61 2.59 27.64
N ARG A 288 -33.47 2.04 28.51
CA ARG A 288 -34.64 1.24 28.11
C ARG A 288 -35.65 2.07 27.32
N ALA A 289 -36.02 3.25 27.81
CA ALA A 289 -36.96 4.14 27.12
C ALA A 289 -36.44 4.56 25.72
N ASP A 290 -35.14 4.84 25.60
CA ASP A 290 -34.50 5.18 24.32
C ASP A 290 -34.48 4.00 23.34
N ILE A 291 -34.31 2.77 23.83
CA ILE A 291 -34.40 1.54 23.03
C ILE A 291 -35.85 1.29 22.58
N ASP A 292 -36.83 1.46 23.48
CA ASP A 292 -38.25 1.25 23.17
C ASP A 292 -38.76 2.28 22.14
N ALA A 293 -38.27 3.52 22.23
CA ALA A 293 -38.56 4.60 21.28
C ALA A 293 -37.95 4.41 19.88
N LEU A 294 -37.10 3.40 19.65
CA LEU A 294 -36.52 3.13 18.34
C LEU A 294 -37.59 2.77 17.30
N ALA A 295 -37.51 3.41 16.13
CA ALA A 295 -38.40 3.17 14.99
C ALA A 295 -38.12 1.82 14.31
N GLN A 296 -39.13 1.27 13.62
CA GLN A 296 -39.00 0.01 12.86
C GLN A 296 -38.26 0.20 11.52
N GLU A 297 -36.96 0.49 11.60
CA GLU A 297 -36.07 0.74 10.46
C GLU A 297 -34.70 0.09 10.67
N ALA A 298 -33.98 -0.23 9.59
CA ALA A 298 -32.74 -1.01 9.65
C ALA A 298 -31.67 -0.40 10.59
N ARG A 299 -31.48 0.93 10.54
CA ARG A 299 -30.50 1.65 11.37
C ARG A 299 -30.81 1.61 12.88
N SER A 300 -32.03 1.29 13.27
CA SER A 300 -32.40 1.12 14.68
C SER A 300 -31.81 -0.14 15.30
N LEU A 301 -31.50 -1.17 14.51
CA LEU A 301 -30.91 -2.41 15.00
C LEU A 301 -29.54 -2.13 15.65
N ASP A 302 -28.64 -1.48 14.92
CA ASP A 302 -27.32 -1.09 15.44
C ASP A 302 -27.41 -0.02 16.54
N ARG A 303 -28.43 0.85 16.48
CA ARG A 303 -28.64 1.90 17.50
C ARG A 303 -29.02 1.34 18.87
N ALA A 304 -29.73 0.21 18.93
CA ALA A 304 -30.04 -0.46 20.20
C ALA A 304 -28.77 -0.93 20.94
N ASP A 305 -27.83 -1.54 20.21
CA ASP A 305 -26.52 -1.94 20.77
C ASP A 305 -25.68 -0.72 21.16
N SER A 306 -25.73 0.36 20.37
CA SER A 306 -25.05 1.61 20.69
C SER A 306 -25.55 2.24 22.00
N ILE A 307 -26.87 2.26 22.26
CA ILE A 307 -27.44 2.75 23.52
C ILE A 307 -26.96 1.89 24.70
N ALA A 308 -27.02 0.55 24.57
CA ALA A 308 -26.53 -0.37 25.61
C ALA A 308 -25.02 -0.20 25.89
N SER A 309 -24.21 0.01 24.84
CA SER A 309 -22.76 0.24 24.95
C SER A 309 -22.39 1.61 25.52
N VAL A 310 -23.25 2.63 25.43
CA VAL A 310 -23.02 3.92 26.12
C VAL A 310 -23.34 3.78 27.60
N ALA A 311 -24.41 3.07 27.95
CA ALA A 311 -24.79 2.81 29.34
C ALA A 311 -23.80 1.87 30.07
N SER A 312 -23.11 0.97 29.37
CA SER A 312 -22.22 -0.03 29.98
C SER A 312 -21.05 0.56 30.76
N GLY A 313 -20.65 1.80 30.50
CA GLY A 313 -19.61 2.51 31.27
C GLY A 313 -20.06 2.97 32.66
N SER A 314 -21.34 2.81 33.01
CA SER A 314 -21.92 3.28 34.28
C SER A 314 -22.81 2.27 34.99
N LEU A 315 -23.08 1.11 34.38
CA LEU A 315 -23.89 0.03 34.95
C LEU A 315 -23.01 -1.12 35.43
N ASP A 316 -23.43 -1.78 36.51
CA ASP A 316 -22.87 -3.06 36.94
C ASP A 316 -23.20 -4.20 35.94
N PRO A 317 -22.53 -5.37 36.05
CA PRO A 317 -22.73 -6.47 35.11
C PRO A 317 -24.15 -7.04 35.06
N GLU A 318 -24.92 -6.99 36.15
CA GLU A 318 -26.29 -7.51 36.18
C GLU A 318 -27.24 -6.55 35.47
N ARG A 319 -27.20 -5.25 35.80
CA ARG A 319 -27.97 -4.21 35.10
C ARG A 319 -27.62 -4.16 33.61
N LEU A 320 -26.34 -4.28 33.24
CA LEU A 320 -25.90 -4.32 31.84
C LEU A 320 -26.40 -5.57 31.11
N SER A 321 -26.37 -6.75 31.74
CA SER A 321 -26.93 -7.98 31.17
C SER A 321 -28.43 -7.81 30.89
N ASN A 322 -29.16 -7.26 31.85
CA ASN A 322 -30.60 -6.96 31.73
C ASN A 322 -30.91 -5.94 30.63
N LEU A 323 -30.09 -4.90 30.45
CA LEU A 323 -30.22 -3.94 29.35
C LEU A 323 -29.89 -4.56 27.98
N THR A 324 -28.85 -5.39 27.91
CA THR A 324 -28.45 -6.09 26.68
C THR A 324 -29.52 -7.11 26.24
N SER A 325 -30.16 -7.78 27.20
CA SER A 325 -31.31 -8.65 26.94
C SER A 325 -32.49 -7.87 26.34
N HIS A 326 -32.84 -6.73 26.97
CA HIS A 326 -33.87 -5.81 26.48
C HIS A 326 -33.60 -5.29 25.07
N ALA A 327 -32.36 -4.85 24.79
CA ALA A 327 -31.91 -4.43 23.47
C ALA A 327 -32.12 -5.51 22.40
N ARG A 328 -31.74 -6.77 22.70
CA ARG A 328 -31.91 -7.91 21.79
C ARG A 328 -33.38 -8.24 21.51
N THR A 329 -34.24 -8.20 22.53
CA THR A 329 -35.70 -8.36 22.34
C THR A 329 -36.24 -7.28 21.40
N ARG A 330 -35.86 -6.02 21.61
CA ARG A 330 -36.30 -4.91 20.75
C ARG A 330 -35.75 -5.00 19.32
N GLN A 331 -34.48 -5.39 19.16
CA GLN A 331 -33.90 -5.66 17.85
C GLN A 331 -34.65 -6.78 17.11
N GLN A 332 -35.05 -7.84 17.81
CA GLN A 332 -35.83 -8.92 17.23
C GLN A 332 -37.19 -8.39 16.73
N GLU A 333 -37.92 -7.62 17.53
CA GLU A 333 -39.19 -6.99 17.11
C GLU A 333 -39.03 -6.12 15.85
N ILE A 334 -38.01 -5.25 15.81
CA ILE A 334 -37.71 -4.39 14.66
C ILE A 334 -37.38 -5.24 13.43
N ALA A 335 -36.57 -6.29 13.59
CA ALA A 335 -36.19 -7.19 12.51
C ALA A 335 -37.38 -8.01 11.96
N LEU A 336 -38.30 -8.43 12.83
CA LEU A 336 -39.56 -9.06 12.42
C LEU A 336 -40.42 -8.06 11.60
N GLY A 337 -40.60 -6.83 12.09
CA GLY A 337 -41.35 -5.79 11.40
C GLY A 337 -40.78 -5.43 10.02
N LEU A 338 -39.45 -5.41 9.88
CA LEU A 338 -38.75 -5.22 8.60
C LEU A 338 -39.01 -6.35 7.60
N LEU A 339 -38.97 -7.62 8.05
CA LEU A 339 -39.29 -8.76 7.19
C LEU A 339 -40.75 -8.76 6.74
N ASP A 340 -41.68 -8.45 7.65
CA ASP A 340 -43.11 -8.32 7.34
C ASP A 340 -43.38 -7.17 6.35
N ALA A 341 -42.66 -6.05 6.46
CA ALA A 341 -42.76 -4.93 5.52
C ALA A 341 -42.22 -5.30 4.13
N ALA A 342 -41.05 -5.96 4.08
CA ALA A 342 -40.47 -6.44 2.84
C ALA A 342 -41.31 -7.53 2.16
N GLU A 343 -41.99 -8.41 2.91
CA GLU A 343 -42.96 -9.37 2.34
C GLU A 343 -44.15 -8.65 1.68
N ARG A 344 -44.71 -7.61 2.32
CA ARG A 344 -45.76 -6.79 1.70
C ARG A 344 -45.27 -6.08 0.42
N GLN A 345 -44.06 -5.52 0.44
CA GLN A 345 -43.47 -4.87 -0.72
C GLN A 345 -43.19 -5.87 -1.86
N ALA A 346 -42.66 -7.06 -1.55
CA ALA A 346 -42.40 -8.13 -2.52
C ALA A 346 -43.66 -8.63 -3.24
N VAL A 347 -44.81 -8.62 -2.57
CA VAL A 347 -46.12 -8.92 -3.18
C VAL A 347 -46.56 -7.80 -4.14
N ALA A 348 -46.25 -6.54 -3.84
CA ALA A 348 -46.60 -5.38 -4.66
C ALA A 348 -45.73 -5.21 -5.93
N LEU A 349 -44.52 -5.79 -5.98
CA LEU A 349 -43.64 -5.70 -7.14
C LEU A 349 -44.29 -6.32 -8.40
N PRO A 350 -44.20 -5.68 -9.58
CA PRO A 350 -44.82 -6.16 -10.81
C PRO A 350 -44.14 -7.42 -11.33
N ALA A 351 -44.91 -8.37 -11.88
CA ALA A 351 -44.42 -9.66 -12.36
C ALA A 351 -43.72 -9.57 -13.73
N THR A 352 -42.64 -8.80 -13.78
CA THR A 352 -41.82 -8.46 -14.96
C THR A 352 -40.35 -8.81 -14.71
N LEU A 353 -39.52 -8.80 -15.77
CA LEU A 353 -38.07 -8.99 -15.63
C LEU A 353 -37.42 -7.95 -14.71
N ALA A 354 -37.91 -6.71 -14.73
CA ALA A 354 -37.44 -5.64 -13.85
C ALA A 354 -37.84 -5.88 -12.39
N GLY A 355 -39.11 -6.24 -12.14
CA GLY A 355 -39.59 -6.53 -10.79
C GLY A 355 -38.89 -7.72 -10.13
N ILE A 356 -38.41 -8.70 -10.89
CA ILE A 356 -37.58 -9.81 -10.36
C ILE A 356 -36.23 -9.29 -9.84
N ALA A 357 -35.59 -8.37 -10.54
CA ALA A 357 -34.34 -7.75 -10.08
C ALA A 357 -34.58 -6.88 -8.83
N GLU A 358 -35.67 -6.11 -8.78
CA GLU A 358 -36.07 -5.33 -7.60
C GLU A 358 -36.35 -6.23 -6.39
N LEU A 359 -36.99 -7.39 -6.60
CA LEU A 359 -37.24 -8.39 -5.56
C LEU A 359 -35.95 -8.95 -4.97
N ASP A 360 -34.93 -9.20 -5.79
CA ASP A 360 -33.63 -9.72 -5.36
C ASP A 360 -32.81 -8.70 -4.55
N VAL A 361 -32.89 -7.41 -4.92
CA VAL A 361 -32.32 -6.31 -4.13
C VAL A 361 -33.03 -6.21 -2.77
N LEU A 362 -34.36 -6.06 -2.78
CA LEU A 362 -35.19 -5.96 -1.57
C LEU A 362 -34.93 -7.11 -0.59
N ALA A 363 -34.91 -8.35 -1.08
CA ALA A 363 -34.68 -9.53 -0.25
C ALA A 363 -33.27 -9.56 0.34
N SER A 364 -32.27 -9.20 -0.46
CA SER A 364 -30.85 -9.21 -0.06
C SER A 364 -30.54 -8.11 0.95
N GLU A 365 -31.12 -6.91 0.79
CA GLU A 365 -30.99 -5.80 1.74
C GLU A 365 -31.71 -6.10 3.06
N THR A 366 -32.95 -6.60 2.99
CA THR A 366 -33.72 -6.94 4.19
C THR A 366 -33.05 -8.07 4.98
N LEU A 367 -32.56 -9.12 4.32
CA LEU A 367 -31.85 -10.21 5.00
C LEU A 367 -30.50 -9.76 5.58
N ARG A 368 -29.79 -8.83 4.94
CA ARG A 368 -28.54 -8.27 5.47
C ARG A 368 -28.78 -7.45 6.74
N ALA A 369 -29.84 -6.63 6.76
CA ALA A 369 -30.21 -5.82 7.91
C ALA A 369 -30.85 -6.66 9.04
N ALA A 370 -31.97 -7.31 8.76
CA ALA A 370 -32.82 -7.95 9.77
C ALA A 370 -32.45 -9.43 10.04
N GLY A 371 -31.82 -10.12 9.09
CA GLY A 371 -31.72 -11.59 9.10
C GLY A 371 -30.96 -12.18 10.29
N ARG A 372 -30.01 -11.44 10.89
CA ARG A 372 -29.29 -11.86 12.10
C ARG A 372 -30.15 -11.76 13.37
N HIS A 373 -31.02 -10.75 13.47
CA HIS A 373 -31.79 -10.43 14.67
C HIS A 373 -33.18 -11.07 14.67
N ALA A 374 -33.76 -11.35 13.50
CA ALA A 374 -35.06 -12.02 13.37
C ALA A 374 -35.05 -13.53 13.74
N GLY A 375 -33.87 -14.12 13.92
CA GLY A 375 -33.69 -15.55 14.14
C GLY A 375 -33.70 -16.38 12.85
N THR A 376 -33.02 -17.53 12.88
CA THR A 376 -32.78 -18.39 11.72
C THR A 376 -34.07 -18.87 11.05
N GLU A 377 -35.08 -19.23 11.85
CA GLU A 377 -36.35 -19.76 11.36
C GLU A 377 -37.17 -18.72 10.60
N ARG A 378 -37.37 -17.50 11.14
CA ARG A 378 -38.08 -16.42 10.43
C ARG A 378 -37.33 -16.00 9.17
N ALA A 379 -36.00 -15.86 9.25
CA ALA A 379 -35.18 -15.54 8.09
C ALA A 379 -35.19 -16.63 7.02
N GLN A 380 -35.41 -17.90 7.38
CA GLN A 380 -35.65 -18.99 6.43
C GLN A 380 -37.06 -18.93 5.84
N ARG A 381 -38.09 -18.68 6.65
CA ARG A 381 -39.47 -18.49 6.17
C ARG A 381 -39.57 -17.33 5.16
N PHE A 382 -38.92 -16.20 5.44
CA PHE A 382 -38.80 -15.07 4.51
C PHE A 382 -38.12 -15.49 3.19
N ARG A 383 -36.96 -16.15 3.25
CA ARG A 383 -36.26 -16.65 2.06
C ARG A 383 -37.14 -17.56 1.21
N ASN A 384 -37.81 -18.53 1.82
CA ASN A 384 -38.73 -19.43 1.12
C ASN A 384 -39.91 -18.67 0.47
N GLY A 385 -40.44 -17.64 1.14
CA GLY A 385 -41.50 -16.77 0.61
C GLY A 385 -41.05 -15.95 -0.60
N ILE A 386 -39.88 -15.31 -0.51
CA ILE A 386 -39.24 -14.59 -1.63
C ILE A 386 -38.95 -15.55 -2.79
N ASP A 387 -38.40 -16.73 -2.53
CA ASP A 387 -38.10 -17.72 -3.56
C ASP A 387 -39.38 -18.20 -4.26
N GLY A 388 -40.47 -18.42 -3.51
CA GLY A 388 -41.80 -18.68 -4.08
C GLY A 388 -42.33 -17.52 -4.94
N ARG A 389 -42.19 -16.27 -4.47
CA ARG A 389 -42.60 -15.06 -5.22
C ARG A 389 -41.78 -14.88 -6.50
N ARG A 390 -40.46 -15.07 -6.45
CA ARG A 390 -39.55 -15.01 -7.61
C ARG A 390 -39.98 -16.00 -8.69
N ASN A 391 -40.28 -17.24 -8.29
CA ASN A 391 -40.76 -18.28 -9.19
C ASN A 391 -42.08 -17.93 -9.87
N ALA A 392 -43.05 -17.40 -9.12
CA ALA A 392 -44.31 -16.93 -9.69
C ALA A 392 -44.11 -15.77 -10.68
N MET A 393 -43.24 -14.80 -10.35
CA MET A 393 -42.94 -13.66 -11.21
C MET A 393 -42.20 -14.07 -12.49
N ALA A 394 -41.23 -14.99 -12.41
CA ALA A 394 -40.48 -15.47 -13.57
C ALA A 394 -41.34 -16.25 -14.57
N ARG A 395 -42.30 -17.05 -14.09
CA ARG A 395 -43.28 -17.72 -14.96
C ARG A 395 -44.18 -16.71 -15.69
N ALA A 396 -44.61 -15.65 -15.02
CA ALA A 396 -45.42 -14.59 -15.63
C ALA A 396 -44.60 -13.73 -16.63
N ALA A 397 -43.35 -13.43 -16.31
CA ALA A 397 -42.45 -12.64 -17.16
C ALA A 397 -41.89 -13.39 -18.39
N LEU A 398 -42.16 -14.70 -18.54
CA LEU A 398 -41.70 -15.50 -19.68
C LEU A 398 -42.18 -14.94 -21.03
N GLY A 399 -43.40 -14.39 -21.08
CA GLY A 399 -43.93 -13.71 -22.28
C GLY A 399 -43.12 -12.46 -22.63
N GLU A 400 -42.85 -11.60 -21.64
CA GLU A 400 -42.01 -10.40 -21.80
C GLU A 400 -40.60 -10.75 -22.30
N PHE A 401 -40.01 -11.85 -21.80
CA PHE A 401 -38.73 -12.34 -22.27
C PHE A 401 -38.80 -12.83 -23.72
N ALA A 402 -39.83 -13.59 -24.08
CA ALA A 402 -40.03 -14.06 -25.45
C ALA A 402 -40.22 -12.91 -26.44
N ASP A 403 -41.00 -11.89 -26.09
CA ASP A 403 -41.19 -10.69 -26.92
C ASP A 403 -39.86 -9.94 -27.12
N ARG A 404 -39.07 -9.75 -26.06
CA ARG A 404 -37.73 -9.13 -26.15
C ARG A 404 -36.79 -9.95 -27.04
N VAL A 405 -36.72 -11.26 -26.85
CA VAL A 405 -35.86 -12.16 -27.65
C VAL A 405 -36.30 -12.16 -29.13
N ALA A 406 -37.60 -12.21 -29.41
CA ALA A 406 -38.14 -12.13 -30.76
C ALA A 406 -37.81 -10.79 -31.46
N SER A 407 -37.74 -9.70 -30.70
CA SER A 407 -37.43 -8.35 -31.23
C SER A 407 -35.96 -8.12 -31.61
N LEU A 408 -35.05 -9.06 -31.30
CA LEU A 408 -33.62 -8.90 -31.60
C LEU A 408 -33.34 -8.94 -33.11
N PRO A 409 -32.40 -8.11 -33.61
CA PRO A 409 -32.04 -8.08 -35.03
C PRO A 409 -31.35 -9.37 -35.48
N GLU A 410 -31.43 -9.68 -36.77
CA GLU A 410 -30.88 -10.90 -37.37
C GLU A 410 -29.44 -10.68 -37.86
N ASP A 411 -28.59 -10.16 -36.96
CA ASP A 411 -27.21 -9.80 -37.24
C ASP A 411 -26.24 -10.06 -36.05
N GLU A 412 -24.98 -9.67 -36.21
CA GLU A 412 -23.92 -9.80 -35.20
C GLU A 412 -24.15 -8.98 -33.91
N SER A 413 -25.08 -8.02 -33.91
CA SER A 413 -25.54 -7.34 -32.68
C SER A 413 -26.60 -8.18 -31.95
N GLY A 414 -27.55 -8.78 -32.69
CA GLY A 414 -28.57 -9.65 -32.13
C GLY A 414 -28.02 -10.86 -31.38
N VAL A 415 -26.94 -11.48 -31.87
CA VAL A 415 -26.23 -12.57 -31.16
C VAL A 415 -25.69 -12.11 -29.80
N ARG A 416 -25.12 -10.90 -29.74
CA ARG A 416 -24.55 -10.34 -28.51
C ARG A 416 -25.62 -9.93 -27.51
N ASP A 417 -26.70 -9.32 -27.98
CA ASP A 417 -27.83 -8.91 -27.15
C ASP A 417 -28.60 -10.13 -26.60
N LEU A 418 -28.72 -11.20 -27.40
CA LEU A 418 -29.28 -12.48 -26.94
C LEU A 418 -28.42 -13.09 -25.82
N ALA A 419 -27.10 -13.16 -26.00
CA ALA A 419 -26.19 -13.64 -24.97
C ALA A 419 -26.24 -12.78 -23.69
N ALA A 420 -26.46 -11.47 -23.80
CA ALA A 420 -26.66 -10.58 -22.65
C ALA A 420 -27.98 -10.86 -21.90
N LEU A 421 -29.06 -11.17 -22.63
CA LEU A 421 -30.34 -11.61 -22.04
C LEU A 421 -30.22 -12.98 -21.36
N GLU A 422 -29.54 -13.93 -22.00
CA GLU A 422 -29.30 -15.27 -21.43
C GLU A 422 -28.46 -15.21 -20.16
N ASN A 423 -27.37 -14.44 -20.14
CA ASN A 423 -26.53 -14.26 -18.95
C ASN A 423 -27.32 -13.67 -17.76
N ARG A 424 -28.29 -12.78 -18.02
CA ARG A 424 -29.17 -12.22 -16.97
C ARG A 424 -30.08 -13.28 -16.34
N VAL A 425 -30.50 -14.27 -17.12
CA VAL A 425 -31.36 -15.39 -16.69
C VAL A 425 -30.53 -16.54 -16.11
N ALA A 426 -29.28 -16.73 -16.57
CA ALA A 426 -28.39 -17.79 -16.09
C ALA A 426 -28.08 -17.66 -14.59
N GLY A 427 -28.01 -16.44 -14.05
CA GLY A 427 -27.83 -16.18 -12.62
C GLY A 427 -29.04 -16.55 -11.73
N TRP A 428 -30.15 -17.02 -12.30
CA TRP A 428 -31.38 -17.32 -11.56
C TRP A 428 -31.40 -18.72 -10.93
N ASP A 429 -30.34 -19.14 -10.25
CA ASP A 429 -30.23 -20.50 -9.67
C ASP A 429 -31.32 -20.88 -8.66
N ARG A 430 -32.00 -19.89 -8.07
CA ARG A 430 -33.15 -20.07 -7.16
C ARG A 430 -34.50 -20.18 -7.88
N ILE A 431 -34.50 -20.17 -9.21
CA ILE A 431 -35.71 -20.38 -10.01
C ILE A 431 -35.82 -21.85 -10.41
N ALA A 432 -37.04 -22.34 -10.32
CA ALA A 432 -37.42 -23.71 -10.57
C ALA A 432 -36.92 -24.16 -11.96
N PRO A 433 -36.36 -25.38 -12.09
CA PRO A 433 -35.74 -25.84 -13.32
C PRO A 433 -36.68 -25.75 -14.53
N ASP A 434 -37.95 -26.14 -14.36
CA ASP A 434 -39.02 -26.05 -15.37
C ASP A 434 -39.11 -24.67 -16.04
N THR A 435 -38.96 -23.63 -15.24
CA THR A 435 -39.08 -22.24 -15.64
C THR A 435 -37.80 -21.78 -16.31
N ARG A 436 -36.63 -22.15 -15.77
CA ARG A 436 -35.32 -21.84 -16.41
C ARG A 436 -35.17 -22.50 -17.77
N ASP A 437 -35.59 -23.76 -17.90
CA ASP A 437 -35.52 -24.50 -19.16
C ASP A 437 -36.46 -23.90 -20.21
N ALA A 438 -37.62 -23.36 -19.81
CA ALA A 438 -38.49 -22.61 -20.72
C ALA A 438 -37.85 -21.33 -21.27
N TYR A 439 -37.15 -20.54 -20.44
CA TYR A 439 -36.39 -19.37 -20.91
C TYR A 439 -35.24 -19.79 -21.85
N ARG A 440 -34.51 -20.87 -21.50
CA ARG A 440 -33.42 -21.40 -22.35
C ARG A 440 -33.94 -21.83 -23.71
N ALA A 441 -35.06 -22.56 -23.78
CA ALA A 441 -35.66 -23.01 -25.03
C ALA A 441 -36.06 -21.84 -25.96
N VAL A 442 -36.59 -20.75 -25.40
CA VAL A 442 -36.90 -19.52 -26.16
C VAL A 442 -35.62 -18.88 -26.73
N ALA A 443 -34.56 -18.79 -25.93
CA ALA A 443 -33.28 -18.22 -26.37
C ALA A 443 -32.57 -19.09 -27.41
N GLU A 444 -32.48 -20.40 -27.20
CA GLU A 444 -31.87 -21.36 -28.14
C GLU A 444 -32.59 -21.35 -29.50
N ALA A 445 -33.92 -21.31 -29.50
CA ALA A 445 -34.71 -21.23 -30.73
C ALA A 445 -34.43 -19.96 -31.53
N ARG A 446 -34.29 -18.79 -30.87
CA ARG A 446 -33.94 -17.54 -31.55
C ARG A 446 -32.47 -17.49 -31.97
N ARG A 447 -31.55 -18.05 -31.18
CA ARG A 447 -30.11 -18.10 -31.53
C ARG A 447 -29.92 -18.78 -32.88
N GLY A 448 -30.53 -19.95 -33.09
CA GLY A 448 -30.42 -20.67 -34.37
C GLY A 448 -30.94 -19.88 -35.57
N GLN A 449 -31.95 -19.03 -35.39
CA GLN A 449 -32.45 -18.14 -36.44
C GLN A 449 -31.43 -17.04 -36.78
N ILE A 450 -30.93 -16.33 -35.76
CA ILE A 450 -29.96 -15.24 -35.95
C ILE A 450 -28.65 -15.77 -36.53
N GLU A 451 -28.13 -16.90 -36.02
CA GLU A 451 -26.89 -17.53 -36.54
C GLU A 451 -27.02 -17.94 -38.01
N THR A 452 -28.19 -18.44 -38.42
CA THR A 452 -28.47 -18.78 -39.83
C THR A 452 -28.43 -17.51 -40.70
N ALA A 453 -29.12 -16.44 -40.30
CA ALA A 453 -29.14 -15.18 -41.05
C ALA A 453 -27.74 -14.53 -41.13
N VAL A 454 -26.96 -14.55 -40.04
CA VAL A 454 -25.57 -14.07 -40.01
C VAL A 454 -24.68 -14.87 -40.96
N ALA A 455 -24.82 -16.19 -41.00
CA ALA A 455 -24.07 -17.06 -41.92
C ALA A 455 -24.42 -16.78 -43.39
N GLU A 456 -25.71 -16.60 -43.72
CA GLU A 456 -26.15 -16.23 -45.08
C GLU A 456 -25.62 -14.84 -45.49
N ALA A 457 -25.68 -13.85 -44.60
CA ALA A 457 -25.16 -12.51 -44.83
C ALA A 457 -23.62 -12.50 -44.98
N ALA A 458 -22.89 -13.31 -44.21
CA ALA A 458 -21.45 -13.49 -44.38
C ALA A 458 -21.11 -14.14 -45.74
N ALA A 459 -21.84 -15.18 -46.14
CA ALA A 459 -21.69 -15.83 -47.44
C ALA A 459 -22.08 -14.92 -48.62
N ALA A 460 -22.99 -13.95 -48.43
CA ALA A 460 -23.27 -12.91 -49.42
C ALA A 460 -22.10 -11.91 -49.54
N ARG A 461 -21.62 -11.35 -48.41
CA ARG A 461 -20.48 -10.42 -48.37
C ARG A 461 -19.20 -11.02 -48.99
N GLU A 462 -18.91 -12.29 -48.71
CA GLU A 462 -17.74 -12.96 -49.29
C GLU A 462 -17.83 -13.15 -50.81
N ARG A 463 -19.03 -13.49 -51.33
CA ARG A 463 -19.26 -13.58 -52.79
C ARG A 463 -19.07 -12.23 -53.50
N GLU A 464 -19.44 -11.13 -52.84
CA GLU A 464 -19.22 -9.78 -53.36
C GLU A 464 -17.74 -9.38 -53.33
N ARG A 465 -17.04 -9.62 -52.20
CA ARG A 465 -15.58 -9.42 -52.08
C ARG A 465 -14.82 -10.15 -53.19
N GLN A 466 -15.12 -11.42 -53.41
CA GLN A 466 -14.47 -12.24 -54.45
C GLN A 466 -14.70 -11.68 -55.87
N ARG A 467 -15.90 -11.19 -56.19
CA ARG A 467 -16.18 -10.52 -57.47
C ARG A 467 -15.39 -9.22 -57.63
N SER A 468 -15.25 -8.42 -56.56
CA SER A 468 -14.47 -7.18 -56.58
C SER A 468 -12.99 -7.43 -56.85
N VAL A 469 -12.40 -8.48 -56.25
CA VAL A 469 -10.99 -8.86 -56.48
C VAL A 469 -10.75 -9.26 -57.95
N VAL A 470 -11.68 -10.00 -58.55
CA VAL A 470 -11.61 -10.39 -59.98
C VAL A 470 -11.75 -9.19 -60.90
N ALA A 471 -12.62 -8.22 -60.56
CA ALA A 471 -12.80 -7.01 -61.36
C ALA A 471 -11.53 -6.14 -61.35
N ASP A 472 -10.90 -5.92 -60.19
CA ASP A 472 -9.63 -5.21 -60.07
C ASP A 472 -8.50 -5.91 -60.85
N ALA A 473 -8.37 -7.22 -60.71
CA ALA A 473 -7.35 -8.00 -61.39
C ALA A 473 -7.45 -7.89 -62.93
N LYS A 474 -8.66 -7.96 -63.50
CA LYS A 474 -8.87 -7.73 -64.94
C LYS A 474 -8.49 -6.31 -65.37
N ALA A 475 -8.91 -5.29 -64.61
CA ALA A 475 -8.56 -3.90 -64.89
C ALA A 475 -7.04 -3.67 -64.88
N ARG A 476 -6.34 -4.29 -63.92
CA ARG A 476 -4.87 -4.24 -63.81
C ARG A 476 -4.15 -4.96 -64.95
N LEU A 477 -4.71 -6.04 -65.47
CA LEU A 477 -4.17 -6.74 -66.65
C LEU A 477 -4.28 -5.89 -67.92
N GLU A 478 -5.45 -5.28 -68.17
CA GLU A 478 -5.64 -4.41 -69.35
C GLU A 478 -4.77 -3.14 -69.30
N ALA A 479 -4.49 -2.62 -68.10
CA ALA A 479 -3.64 -1.44 -67.90
C ALA A 479 -2.13 -1.69 -68.12
N LEU A 480 -1.70 -2.93 -68.39
CA LEU A 480 -0.28 -3.24 -68.63
C LEU A 480 0.21 -2.67 -69.97
N PRO A 481 1.32 -1.91 -70.01
CA PRO A 481 1.92 -1.41 -71.24
C PRO A 481 2.57 -2.52 -72.09
N VAL A 482 2.77 -2.25 -73.37
CA VAL A 482 3.40 -3.17 -74.33
C VAL A 482 4.93 -3.20 -74.12
N ASP A 483 5.38 -3.91 -73.08
CA ASP A 483 6.78 -4.12 -72.77
C ASP A 483 7.09 -5.53 -72.22
N PHE A 484 8.37 -5.92 -72.26
CA PHE A 484 8.80 -7.25 -71.81
C PHE A 484 8.55 -7.52 -70.32
N ASP A 485 8.59 -6.49 -69.47
CA ASP A 485 8.34 -6.63 -68.03
C ASP A 485 6.86 -6.96 -67.77
N SER A 486 5.97 -6.45 -68.62
CA SER A 486 4.53 -6.60 -68.49
C SER A 486 4.04 -8.02 -68.75
N LEU A 487 4.78 -8.83 -69.52
CA LEU A 487 4.55 -10.27 -69.62
C LEU A 487 4.67 -10.95 -68.25
N GLY A 488 5.70 -10.62 -67.45
CA GLY A 488 5.88 -11.14 -66.09
C GLY A 488 4.91 -10.52 -65.07
N LYS A 489 4.56 -9.24 -65.20
CA LYS A 489 3.57 -8.57 -64.34
C LYS A 489 2.18 -9.21 -64.48
N ALA A 490 1.81 -9.70 -65.66
CA ALA A 490 0.54 -10.38 -65.88
C ALA A 490 0.40 -11.68 -65.07
N ASP A 491 1.48 -12.42 -64.85
CA ASP A 491 1.50 -13.60 -63.97
C ASP A 491 1.44 -13.22 -62.48
N ALA A 492 2.11 -12.12 -62.09
CA ALA A 492 2.02 -11.60 -60.72
C ALA A 492 0.59 -11.15 -60.32
N VAL A 493 -0.21 -10.65 -61.26
CA VAL A 493 -1.63 -10.34 -61.01
C VAL A 493 -2.45 -11.60 -60.77
N VAL A 494 -2.20 -12.68 -61.53
CA VAL A 494 -2.87 -13.99 -61.30
C VAL A 494 -2.52 -14.54 -59.92
N GLU A 495 -1.25 -14.51 -59.51
CA GLU A 495 -0.82 -14.99 -58.19
C GLU A 495 -1.42 -14.16 -57.04
N THR A 496 -1.64 -12.86 -57.25
CA THR A 496 -2.35 -11.98 -56.30
C THR A 496 -3.81 -12.44 -56.10
N VAL A 497 -4.49 -12.89 -57.15
CA VAL A 497 -5.86 -13.42 -57.05
C VAL A 497 -5.88 -14.81 -56.41
N ARG A 498 -4.90 -15.66 -56.73
CA ARG A 498 -4.73 -17.00 -56.14
C ARG A 498 -4.55 -16.93 -54.62
N THR A 499 -3.68 -16.04 -54.15
CA THR A 499 -3.44 -15.80 -52.72
C THR A 499 -4.60 -15.13 -51.99
N ALA A 500 -5.50 -14.42 -52.70
CA ALA A 500 -6.72 -13.84 -52.13
C ALA A 500 -7.87 -14.86 -51.86
N ASN A 501 -7.60 -16.16 -52.09
CA ASN A 501 -8.49 -17.31 -51.87
C ASN A 501 -9.85 -17.16 -52.56
N VAL A 502 -9.83 -16.71 -53.81
CA VAL A 502 -11.03 -16.54 -54.65
C VAL A 502 -11.50 -17.91 -55.17
N ALA A 503 -12.82 -18.12 -55.29
CA ALA A 503 -13.39 -19.38 -55.76
C ALA A 503 -12.76 -19.87 -57.09
N PRO A 504 -12.51 -21.19 -57.29
CA PRO A 504 -11.74 -21.69 -58.44
C PRO A 504 -12.26 -21.26 -59.81
N ALA A 505 -13.58 -21.19 -60.01
CA ALA A 505 -14.19 -20.75 -61.28
C ALA A 505 -13.89 -19.28 -61.61
N LEU A 506 -13.74 -18.43 -60.58
CA LEU A 506 -13.38 -17.02 -60.71
C LEU A 506 -11.86 -16.85 -60.93
N LEU A 507 -11.03 -17.70 -60.32
CA LEU A 507 -9.58 -17.74 -60.60
C LEU A 507 -9.32 -18.13 -62.07
N GLN A 508 -9.99 -19.17 -62.58
CA GLN A 508 -9.92 -19.58 -63.99
C GLN A 508 -10.29 -18.45 -64.95
N GLU A 509 -11.23 -17.57 -64.57
CA GLU A 509 -11.62 -16.42 -65.39
C GLU A 509 -10.50 -15.37 -65.50
N VAL A 510 -9.74 -15.14 -64.41
CA VAL A 510 -8.57 -14.25 -64.40
C VAL A 510 -7.39 -14.88 -65.15
N GLU A 511 -7.14 -16.18 -64.96
CA GLU A 511 -6.11 -16.92 -65.69
C GLU A 511 -6.35 -16.86 -67.22
N ALA A 512 -7.58 -17.13 -67.67
CA ALA A 512 -7.94 -17.03 -69.08
C ALA A 512 -7.83 -15.59 -69.64
N HIS A 513 -8.06 -14.57 -68.80
CA HIS A 513 -7.88 -13.16 -69.20
C HIS A 513 -6.38 -12.78 -69.27
N SER A 514 -5.57 -13.24 -68.32
CA SER A 514 -4.11 -13.03 -68.31
C SER A 514 -3.44 -13.66 -69.54
N THR A 515 -3.81 -14.88 -69.92
CA THR A 515 -3.29 -15.53 -71.15
C THR A 515 -3.57 -14.69 -72.40
N ARG A 516 -4.81 -14.22 -72.60
CA ARG A 516 -5.16 -13.35 -73.73
C ARG A 516 -4.37 -12.04 -73.71
N ARG A 517 -4.19 -11.43 -72.53
CA ARG A 517 -3.42 -10.19 -72.40
C ARG A 517 -1.93 -10.41 -72.70
N LYS A 518 -1.31 -11.47 -72.17
CA LYS A 518 0.09 -11.81 -72.47
C LYS A 518 0.33 -12.04 -73.96
N GLN A 519 -0.62 -12.67 -74.65
CA GLN A 519 -0.59 -12.81 -76.10
C GLN A 519 -0.61 -11.45 -76.82
N ALA A 520 -1.59 -10.59 -76.52
CA ALA A 520 -1.66 -9.26 -77.11
C ALA A 520 -0.43 -8.38 -76.81
N LEU A 521 0.15 -8.50 -75.62
CA LEU A 521 1.40 -7.82 -75.24
C LEU A 521 2.59 -8.34 -76.07
N ALA A 522 2.73 -9.67 -76.22
CA ALA A 522 3.82 -10.26 -76.98
C ALA A 522 3.69 -9.97 -78.49
N ASP A 523 2.49 -10.06 -79.07
CA ASP A 523 2.20 -9.66 -80.45
C ASP A 523 2.55 -8.17 -80.69
N GLY A 524 2.20 -7.29 -79.75
CA GLY A 524 2.53 -5.86 -79.79
C GLY A 524 4.03 -5.58 -79.72
N ILE A 525 4.77 -6.29 -78.85
CA ILE A 525 6.24 -6.18 -78.76
C ILE A 525 6.89 -6.57 -80.09
N LEU A 526 6.45 -7.65 -80.72
CA LEU A 526 6.97 -8.08 -82.02
C LEU A 526 6.76 -7.00 -83.09
N ALA A 527 5.54 -6.44 -83.18
CA ALA A 527 5.22 -5.36 -84.10
C ALA A 527 6.02 -4.07 -83.85
N GLU A 528 6.30 -3.72 -82.59
CA GLU A 528 7.11 -2.54 -82.24
C GLU A 528 8.61 -2.70 -82.52
N VAL A 529 9.12 -3.92 -82.50
CA VAL A 529 10.56 -4.17 -82.69
C VAL A 529 10.95 -4.10 -84.16
N VAL A 530 10.11 -4.58 -85.09
CA VAL A 530 10.45 -4.62 -86.53
C VAL A 530 10.89 -3.24 -87.10
N PRO A 531 10.19 -2.12 -86.87
CA PRO A 531 10.66 -0.80 -87.33
C PRO A 531 12.04 -0.44 -86.76
N LYS A 532 12.26 -0.71 -85.46
CA LYS A 532 13.53 -0.43 -84.76
C LYS A 532 14.69 -1.26 -85.33
N LEU A 533 14.43 -2.49 -85.82
CA LEU A 533 15.44 -3.29 -86.54
C LEU A 533 15.83 -2.67 -87.89
N ARG A 534 14.92 -1.95 -88.57
CA ARG A 534 15.20 -1.27 -89.85
C ARG A 534 16.08 -0.02 -89.66
N GLU A 535 15.95 0.65 -88.51
CA GLU A 535 16.65 1.89 -88.15
C GLU A 535 18.04 1.68 -87.54
N GLY A 536 18.44 0.43 -87.29
CA GLY A 536 19.73 0.09 -86.66
C GLY A 536 20.97 0.48 -87.49
N PRO A 537 22.17 0.52 -86.87
CA PRO A 537 23.41 0.90 -87.54
C PRO A 537 23.71 0.00 -88.74
N ARG A 538 24.13 0.62 -89.86
CA ARG A 538 24.41 -0.04 -91.15
C ARG A 538 25.88 -0.42 -91.30
N ASP A 539 26.44 -1.01 -90.26
CA ASP A 539 27.82 -1.50 -90.20
C ASP A 539 27.88 -2.92 -89.61
N LEU A 540 29.07 -3.53 -89.60
CA LEU A 540 29.27 -4.93 -89.23
C LEU A 540 28.94 -5.22 -87.76
N ASP A 541 29.17 -4.25 -86.87
CA ASP A 541 28.81 -4.32 -85.44
C ASP A 541 27.29 -4.15 -85.24
N GLY A 542 26.66 -3.23 -85.99
CA GLY A 542 25.22 -3.07 -86.10
C GLY A 542 24.51 -4.34 -86.56
N PHE A 543 25.07 -5.04 -87.55
CA PHE A 543 24.58 -6.34 -88.02
C PHE A 543 24.68 -7.41 -86.92
N GLY A 544 25.81 -7.52 -86.22
CA GLY A 544 25.97 -8.42 -85.07
C GLY A 544 24.97 -8.14 -83.94
N LYS A 545 24.73 -6.86 -83.64
CA LYS A 545 23.73 -6.42 -82.64
C LYS A 545 22.30 -6.74 -83.06
N LEU A 546 21.96 -6.56 -84.34
CA LEU A 546 20.63 -6.89 -84.87
C LEU A 546 20.29 -8.36 -84.64
N LEU A 547 21.20 -9.27 -84.98
CA LEU A 547 21.01 -10.72 -84.78
C LEU A 547 20.79 -11.08 -83.30
N HIS A 548 21.53 -10.43 -82.39
CA HIS A 548 21.35 -10.62 -80.96
C HIS A 548 19.97 -10.11 -80.46
N ILE A 549 19.52 -8.95 -80.94
CA ILE A 549 18.20 -8.41 -80.60
C ILE A 549 17.08 -9.35 -81.09
N VAL A 550 17.17 -9.86 -82.31
CA VAL A 550 16.20 -10.81 -82.88
C VAL A 550 16.08 -12.07 -82.00
N GLY A 551 17.20 -12.68 -81.61
CA GLY A 551 17.21 -13.85 -80.71
C GLY A 551 16.66 -13.55 -79.31
N LEU A 552 16.98 -12.39 -78.74
CA LEU A 552 16.46 -11.95 -77.44
C LEU A 552 14.94 -11.71 -77.47
N VAL A 553 14.43 -11.11 -78.55
CA VAL A 553 13.01 -10.80 -78.72
C VAL A 553 12.21 -12.10 -78.90
N LEU A 554 12.69 -13.03 -79.75
CA LEU A 554 12.07 -14.34 -79.93
C LEU A 554 12.02 -15.13 -78.62
N SER A 555 13.15 -15.30 -77.94
CA SER A 555 13.22 -16.08 -76.69
C SER A 555 12.32 -15.57 -75.57
N LYS A 556 12.00 -14.26 -75.55
CA LYS A 556 11.06 -13.66 -74.58
C LYS A 556 9.59 -13.68 -75.01
N THR A 557 9.28 -13.85 -76.29
CA THR A 557 7.91 -13.79 -76.82
C THR A 557 7.34 -15.13 -77.27
N GLU A 558 8.18 -16.12 -77.60
CA GLU A 558 7.79 -17.39 -78.22
C GLU A 558 6.72 -18.20 -77.45
N GLN A 559 6.68 -18.09 -76.11
CA GLN A 559 5.69 -18.79 -75.29
C GLN A 559 4.35 -18.06 -75.15
N ALA A 560 4.28 -16.79 -75.58
CA ALA A 560 3.12 -15.92 -75.35
C ALA A 560 2.50 -15.40 -76.64
N ALA A 561 3.31 -15.01 -77.62
CA ALA A 561 2.84 -14.47 -78.89
C ALA A 561 2.06 -15.50 -79.73
N SER A 562 1.20 -14.99 -80.60
CA SER A 562 0.52 -15.78 -81.61
C SER A 562 1.54 -16.42 -82.59
N PRO A 563 1.26 -17.63 -83.11
CA PRO A 563 2.08 -18.25 -84.15
C PRO A 563 2.26 -17.33 -85.38
N ASP A 564 1.20 -16.61 -85.75
CA ASP A 564 1.18 -15.70 -86.91
C ASP A 564 2.11 -14.49 -86.69
N ALA A 565 2.09 -13.86 -85.52
CA ALA A 565 2.99 -12.74 -85.20
C ALA A 565 4.46 -13.21 -85.08
N LEU A 566 4.69 -14.38 -84.48
CA LEU A 566 6.04 -14.98 -84.41
C LEU A 566 6.59 -15.29 -85.80
N GLN A 567 5.77 -15.83 -86.70
CA GLN A 567 6.19 -16.10 -88.07
C GLN A 567 6.44 -14.80 -88.84
N THR A 568 5.52 -13.84 -88.76
CA THR A 568 5.68 -12.51 -89.39
C THR A 568 6.97 -11.83 -88.92
N PHE A 569 7.26 -11.85 -87.61
CA PHE A 569 8.49 -11.31 -87.07
C PHE A 569 9.74 -12.04 -87.57
N ARG A 570 9.70 -13.37 -87.65
CA ARG A 570 10.83 -14.17 -88.20
C ARG A 570 11.10 -13.81 -89.65
N ASP A 571 10.06 -13.75 -90.47
CA ASP A 571 10.16 -13.44 -91.90
C ASP A 571 10.68 -11.99 -92.12
N GLU A 572 10.16 -11.01 -91.38
CA GLU A 572 10.61 -9.62 -91.47
C GLU A 572 12.03 -9.44 -90.91
N ALA A 573 12.37 -10.08 -89.78
CA ALA A 573 13.71 -10.03 -89.20
C ALA A 573 14.75 -10.67 -90.14
N GLU A 574 14.43 -11.82 -90.74
CA GLU A 574 15.28 -12.49 -91.71
C GLU A 574 15.47 -11.65 -92.97
N ALA A 575 14.42 -11.00 -93.48
CA ALA A 575 14.52 -10.09 -94.61
C ALA A 575 15.42 -8.87 -94.30
N ILE A 576 15.27 -8.26 -93.11
CA ILE A 576 16.08 -7.11 -92.68
C ILE A 576 17.54 -7.52 -92.48
N ALA A 577 17.79 -8.61 -91.75
CA ALA A 577 19.13 -9.13 -91.50
C ALA A 577 19.83 -9.56 -92.80
N THR A 578 19.11 -10.17 -93.73
CA THR A 578 19.63 -10.53 -95.05
C THR A 578 19.97 -9.29 -95.89
N ALA A 579 19.15 -8.25 -95.85
CA ALA A 579 19.43 -6.99 -96.56
C ALA A 579 20.68 -6.29 -95.97
N LEU A 580 20.74 -6.15 -94.65
CA LEU A 580 21.87 -5.55 -93.93
C LEU A 580 23.16 -6.36 -94.11
N GLY A 581 23.11 -7.68 -93.99
CA GLY A 581 24.28 -8.54 -94.21
C GLY A 581 24.81 -8.45 -95.64
N ARG A 582 23.95 -8.27 -96.67
CA ARG A 582 24.41 -7.99 -98.05
C ARG A 582 25.07 -6.62 -98.17
N GLU A 583 24.57 -5.62 -97.45
CA GLU A 583 25.08 -4.24 -97.41
C GLU A 583 26.47 -4.16 -96.77
N VAL A 584 26.71 -4.88 -95.66
CA VAL A 584 27.97 -4.83 -94.90
C VAL A 584 29.00 -5.91 -95.28
N PHE A 585 28.64 -6.85 -96.16
CA PHE A 585 29.55 -7.90 -96.66
C PHE A 585 30.87 -7.36 -97.27
N PRO A 586 30.89 -6.27 -98.08
CA PRO A 586 32.14 -5.72 -98.59
C PRO A 586 33.08 -5.17 -97.50
N ALA A 587 32.53 -4.68 -96.37
CA ALA A 587 33.33 -4.24 -95.24
C ALA A 587 33.96 -5.45 -94.51
N PHE A 588 33.22 -6.56 -94.41
CA PHE A 588 33.74 -7.83 -93.89
C PHE A 588 34.85 -8.42 -94.79
N GLU A 589 34.69 -8.39 -96.11
CA GLU A 589 35.77 -8.76 -97.04
C GLU A 589 37.00 -7.86 -96.87
N ALA A 590 36.83 -6.54 -96.73
CA ALA A 590 37.94 -5.63 -96.48
C ALA A 590 38.64 -5.87 -95.13
N GLU A 591 37.92 -6.23 -94.06
CA GLU A 591 38.51 -6.63 -92.78
C GLU A 591 39.32 -7.93 -92.89
N LEU A 592 38.84 -8.90 -93.69
CA LEU A 592 39.56 -10.15 -93.97
C LEU A 592 40.83 -9.93 -94.81
N ASP A 593 40.76 -9.13 -95.86
CA ASP A 593 41.91 -8.82 -96.72
C ASP A 593 43.00 -8.05 -95.96
N ALA A 594 42.61 -7.20 -95.00
CA ALA A 594 43.52 -6.49 -94.10
C ALA A 594 44.25 -7.39 -93.09
N LEU A 595 43.91 -8.68 -92.97
CA LEU A 595 44.61 -9.62 -92.10
C LEU A 595 46.00 -9.93 -92.66
N SER A 596 47.01 -9.84 -91.79
CA SER A 596 48.39 -10.19 -92.12
C SER A 596 48.55 -11.71 -92.28
N PRO A 597 49.35 -12.20 -93.26
CA PRO A 597 49.66 -13.62 -93.44
C PRO A 597 50.64 -14.10 -92.35
N ASP A 598 50.13 -14.19 -91.13
CA ASP A 598 50.77 -14.68 -89.92
C ASP A 598 49.77 -15.43 -89.03
N ARG A 599 50.24 -16.02 -87.92
CA ARG A 599 49.43 -16.83 -87.00
C ARG A 599 48.26 -16.08 -86.37
N ARG A 600 48.36 -14.77 -86.17
CA ARG A 600 47.26 -13.93 -85.63
C ARG A 600 46.24 -13.58 -86.70
N GLY A 601 46.67 -13.33 -87.93
CA GLY A 601 45.76 -13.15 -89.06
C GLY A 601 44.95 -14.42 -89.36
N MET A 602 45.61 -15.58 -89.42
CA MET A 602 44.92 -16.87 -89.61
C MET A 602 43.88 -17.15 -88.52
N ALA A 603 44.23 -17.00 -87.23
CA ALA A 603 43.28 -17.17 -86.13
C ALA A 603 42.09 -16.19 -86.18
N ARG A 604 42.29 -14.98 -86.72
CA ARG A 604 41.20 -14.02 -86.93
C ARG A 604 40.27 -14.42 -88.08
N ALA A 605 40.81 -14.93 -89.20
CA ALA A 605 39.99 -15.45 -90.29
C ALA A 605 39.19 -16.70 -89.87
N GLU A 606 39.77 -17.59 -89.07
CA GLU A 606 39.08 -18.74 -88.48
C GLU A 606 37.94 -18.31 -87.52
N ALA A 607 38.20 -17.32 -86.65
CA ALA A 607 37.17 -16.76 -85.77
C ALA A 607 36.03 -16.09 -86.56
N ALA A 608 36.35 -15.41 -87.68
CA ALA A 608 35.37 -14.81 -88.58
C ALA A 608 34.52 -15.88 -89.29
N ALA A 609 35.11 -16.99 -89.74
CA ALA A 609 34.38 -18.13 -90.30
C ALA A 609 33.43 -18.76 -89.26
N GLY A 610 33.92 -19.00 -88.04
CA GLY A 610 33.11 -19.55 -86.95
C GLY A 610 31.99 -18.59 -86.48
N TRP A 611 32.19 -17.27 -86.55
CA TRP A 611 31.11 -16.30 -86.35
C TRP A 611 30.08 -16.37 -87.48
N ALA A 612 30.53 -16.42 -88.74
CA ALA A 612 29.66 -16.52 -89.91
C ALA A 612 28.77 -17.77 -89.89
N GLU A 613 29.31 -18.94 -89.49
CA GLU A 613 28.55 -20.18 -89.33
C GLU A 613 27.42 -20.07 -88.30
N ARG A 614 27.56 -19.18 -87.29
CA ARG A 614 26.56 -18.94 -86.23
C ARG A 614 25.54 -17.85 -86.58
N ILE A 615 25.61 -17.25 -87.77
CA ILE A 615 24.57 -16.31 -88.22
C ILE A 615 23.27 -17.10 -88.49
N ALA A 616 22.35 -17.03 -87.54
CA ALA A 616 20.96 -17.43 -87.69
C ALA A 616 20.13 -16.27 -88.27
N HIS A 617 18.91 -16.55 -88.73
CA HIS A 617 17.97 -15.53 -89.24
C HIS A 617 18.53 -14.70 -90.41
N VAL A 618 19.27 -15.34 -91.32
CA VAL A 618 19.57 -14.79 -92.66
C VAL A 618 19.39 -15.88 -93.71
N ASP A 619 19.17 -15.44 -94.95
CA ASP A 619 19.28 -16.26 -96.15
C ASP A 619 20.54 -17.14 -96.11
N ALA A 620 20.36 -18.46 -96.26
CA ALA A 620 21.46 -19.42 -96.23
C ALA A 620 22.55 -19.08 -97.26
N GLY A 621 22.17 -18.58 -98.45
CA GLY A 621 23.12 -18.17 -99.47
C GLY A 621 24.00 -16.98 -99.06
N LEU A 622 23.50 -16.10 -98.18
CA LEU A 622 24.30 -15.01 -97.62
C LEU A 622 25.28 -15.52 -96.56
N ARG A 623 24.81 -16.37 -95.63
CA ARG A 623 25.67 -17.00 -94.61
C ARG A 623 26.82 -17.76 -95.26
N ASP A 624 26.52 -18.55 -96.29
CA ASP A 624 27.50 -19.37 -96.98
C ASP A 624 28.54 -18.50 -97.74
N ARG A 625 28.18 -17.28 -98.18
CA ARG A 625 29.14 -16.28 -98.70
C ARG A 625 30.09 -15.75 -97.62
N TYR A 626 29.59 -15.41 -96.43
CA TYR A 626 30.42 -14.97 -95.30
C TYR A 626 31.41 -16.06 -94.87
N VAL A 627 30.94 -17.32 -94.76
CA VAL A 627 31.81 -18.48 -94.46
C VAL A 627 32.83 -18.71 -95.58
N GLY A 628 32.40 -18.62 -96.84
CA GLY A 628 33.25 -18.81 -98.02
C GLY A 628 34.38 -17.79 -98.11
N ALA A 629 34.09 -16.49 -97.91
CA ALA A 629 35.10 -15.43 -97.94
C ALA A 629 36.17 -15.61 -96.83
N ALA A 630 35.74 -15.90 -95.59
CA ALA A 630 36.65 -16.12 -94.48
C ALA A 630 37.57 -17.34 -94.71
N ARG A 631 37.03 -18.44 -95.23
CA ARG A 631 37.82 -19.64 -95.57
C ARG A 631 38.77 -19.40 -96.74
N ALA A 632 38.33 -18.75 -97.81
CA ALA A 632 39.18 -18.43 -98.96
C ALA A 632 40.37 -17.54 -98.57
N ARG A 633 40.18 -16.56 -97.67
CA ARG A 633 41.29 -15.75 -97.15
C ARG A 633 42.23 -16.54 -96.25
N LEU A 634 41.71 -17.46 -95.43
CA LEU A 634 42.50 -18.37 -94.61
C LEU A 634 43.41 -19.27 -95.47
N ASP A 635 42.85 -19.88 -96.52
CA ASP A 635 43.59 -20.71 -97.48
C ASP A 635 44.70 -19.91 -98.18
N ALA A 636 44.40 -18.67 -98.62
CA ALA A 636 45.37 -17.78 -99.24
C ALA A 636 46.54 -17.41 -98.28
N MET A 637 46.24 -17.05 -97.02
CA MET A 637 47.26 -16.78 -96.02
C MET A 637 48.12 -18.01 -95.72
N SER A 638 47.52 -19.20 -95.64
CA SER A 638 48.25 -20.46 -95.44
C SER A 638 49.24 -20.74 -96.58
N ALA A 639 48.84 -20.47 -97.83
CA ALA A 639 49.73 -20.61 -98.99
C ALA A 639 50.90 -19.61 -98.96
N GLU A 640 50.66 -18.35 -98.56
CA GLU A 640 51.72 -17.35 -98.39
C GLU A 640 52.73 -17.74 -97.30
N VAL A 641 52.27 -18.25 -96.15
CA VAL A 641 53.15 -18.70 -95.06
C VAL A 641 54.01 -19.88 -95.52
N ALA A 642 53.41 -20.89 -96.15
CA ALA A 642 54.14 -22.06 -96.67
C ALA A 642 55.22 -21.66 -97.70
N ALA A 643 54.94 -20.68 -98.56
CA ALA A 643 55.92 -20.16 -99.53
C ALA A 643 57.12 -19.48 -98.84
N ARG A 644 56.89 -18.70 -97.78
CA ARG A 644 57.97 -18.05 -96.99
C ARG A 644 58.82 -19.06 -96.22
N GLU A 645 58.21 -20.11 -95.69
CA GLU A 645 58.93 -21.19 -95.00
C GLU A 645 59.81 -21.99 -95.96
N ALA A 646 59.33 -22.29 -97.16
CA ALA A 646 60.12 -22.95 -98.20
C ALA A 646 61.37 -22.14 -98.57
N ASP A 647 61.22 -20.82 -98.77
CA ASP A 647 62.31 -19.88 -99.07
C ASP A 647 63.31 -19.72 -97.89
N ARG A 648 62.82 -19.75 -96.64
CA ARG A 648 63.67 -19.82 -95.43
C ARG A 648 64.50 -21.11 -95.40
N ARG A 649 63.87 -22.27 -95.61
CA ARG A 649 64.56 -23.58 -95.61
C ARG A 649 65.63 -23.65 -96.70
N ALA A 650 65.33 -23.17 -97.90
CA ALA A 650 66.27 -23.13 -99.02
C ALA A 650 67.53 -22.31 -98.70
N ARG A 651 67.38 -21.14 -98.05
CA ARG A 651 68.51 -20.31 -97.62
C ARG A 651 69.39 -20.98 -96.56
N ILE A 652 68.81 -21.67 -95.58
CA ILE A 652 69.56 -22.38 -94.53
C ILE A 652 70.43 -23.49 -95.13
N VAL A 653 69.85 -24.33 -96.00
CA VAL A 653 70.58 -25.40 -96.69
C VAL A 653 71.71 -24.83 -97.55
N ALA A 654 71.48 -23.72 -98.24
CA ALA A 654 72.50 -23.05 -99.05
C ALA A 654 73.67 -22.47 -98.22
N ALA A 655 73.45 -22.15 -96.94
CA ALA A 655 74.50 -21.74 -96.01
C ALA A 655 75.27 -22.93 -95.39
N GLY A 656 74.89 -24.17 -95.70
CA GLY A 656 75.46 -25.38 -95.11
C GLY A 656 74.84 -25.78 -93.75
N GLY A 657 73.83 -25.05 -93.29
CA GLY A 657 73.10 -25.35 -92.06
C GLY A 657 72.00 -26.39 -92.27
N ASP A 658 71.63 -27.08 -91.19
CA ASP A 658 70.49 -28.00 -91.17
C ASP A 658 69.17 -27.22 -90.94
N PRO A 659 68.20 -27.24 -91.87
CA PRO A 659 66.95 -26.47 -91.78
C PRO A 659 66.00 -26.96 -90.68
N ASP A 660 66.21 -28.14 -90.11
CA ASP A 660 65.46 -28.64 -88.96
C ASP A 660 66.10 -28.28 -87.61
N LEU A 661 67.33 -27.76 -87.62
CA LEU A 661 68.01 -27.22 -86.44
C LEU A 661 68.01 -25.69 -86.43
N VAL A 662 68.47 -25.04 -87.50
CA VAL A 662 68.74 -23.59 -87.51
C VAL A 662 67.49 -22.75 -87.23
N GLY A 663 67.59 -21.85 -86.26
CA GLY A 663 66.50 -21.04 -85.74
C GLY A 663 65.49 -21.83 -84.92
N HIS A 664 65.86 -22.99 -84.38
CA HIS A 664 65.03 -23.76 -83.45
C HIS A 664 65.72 -23.98 -82.11
N MET A 665 64.92 -23.89 -81.05
CA MET A 665 65.34 -24.20 -79.69
C MET A 665 64.87 -25.60 -79.32
N PHE A 666 65.73 -26.43 -78.77
CA PHE A 666 65.43 -27.73 -78.19
C PHE A 666 65.63 -27.63 -76.68
N ARG A 667 64.70 -28.13 -75.86
CA ARG A 667 64.69 -27.94 -74.41
C ARG A 667 64.34 -29.24 -73.68
N ASP A 668 64.96 -29.51 -72.54
CA ASP A 668 64.57 -30.67 -71.71
C ASP A 668 63.17 -30.50 -71.12
N GLY A 669 62.55 -31.61 -70.70
CA GLY A 669 61.19 -31.60 -70.13
C GLY A 669 61.04 -30.78 -68.83
N ASN A 670 62.15 -30.37 -68.20
CA ASN A 670 62.16 -29.55 -66.99
C ASN A 670 62.43 -28.07 -67.26
N GLY A 671 62.78 -27.70 -68.49
CA GLY A 671 63.23 -26.36 -68.87
C GLY A 671 64.60 -25.95 -68.32
N ILE A 672 65.39 -26.88 -67.81
CA ILE A 672 66.68 -26.61 -67.14
C ILE A 672 67.82 -26.47 -68.16
N SER A 673 67.75 -27.25 -69.24
CA SER A 673 68.74 -27.30 -70.32
C SER A 673 68.08 -27.03 -71.67
N SER A 674 68.77 -26.28 -72.55
CA SER A 674 68.30 -26.07 -73.93
C SER A 674 69.43 -25.79 -74.92
N LEU A 675 69.36 -26.35 -76.13
CA LEU A 675 70.17 -25.98 -77.29
C LEU A 675 69.38 -25.03 -78.19
N GLU A 676 69.92 -23.86 -78.51
CA GLU A 676 69.34 -22.92 -79.46
C GLU A 676 70.31 -22.80 -80.65
N PHE A 677 69.97 -23.42 -81.78
CA PHE A 677 70.81 -23.39 -82.98
C PHE A 677 70.55 -22.06 -83.70
N VAL A 678 71.51 -21.14 -83.65
CA VAL A 678 71.30 -19.74 -84.06
C VAL A 678 71.44 -19.57 -85.57
N ASP A 679 72.44 -20.23 -86.15
CA ASP A 679 72.78 -20.23 -87.57
C ASP A 679 73.44 -21.57 -87.95
N GLU A 680 74.00 -21.66 -89.17
CA GLU A 680 74.58 -22.89 -89.73
C GLU A 680 75.69 -23.57 -88.91
N SER A 681 76.32 -22.86 -87.96
CA SER A 681 77.47 -23.39 -87.21
C SER A 681 77.47 -23.08 -85.71
N ARG A 682 76.67 -22.10 -85.26
CA ARG A 682 76.63 -21.66 -83.86
C ARG A 682 75.41 -22.18 -83.13
N VAL A 683 75.64 -22.72 -81.95
CA VAL A 683 74.61 -23.13 -81.00
C VAL A 683 74.82 -22.46 -79.66
N ILE A 684 73.75 -22.01 -79.01
CA ILE A 684 73.78 -21.54 -77.63
C ILE A 684 73.21 -22.64 -76.76
N PHE A 685 74.07 -23.25 -75.95
CA PHE A 685 73.62 -24.20 -74.93
C PHE A 685 73.38 -23.49 -73.61
N ALA A 686 72.17 -23.58 -73.08
CA ALA A 686 71.82 -23.18 -71.73
C ALA A 686 71.77 -24.41 -70.83
N MET A 687 72.35 -24.33 -69.63
CA MET A 687 72.18 -25.34 -68.58
C MET A 687 72.20 -24.65 -67.21
N MET A 688 71.22 -24.96 -66.36
CA MET A 688 71.05 -24.36 -65.02
C MET A 688 71.08 -22.82 -65.02
N GLY A 689 70.47 -22.21 -66.04
CA GLY A 689 70.38 -20.74 -66.18
C GLY A 689 71.62 -20.05 -66.73
N MET A 690 72.75 -20.73 -66.88
CA MET A 690 73.93 -20.21 -67.58
C MET A 690 73.82 -20.50 -69.08
N ARG A 691 74.16 -19.52 -69.94
CA ARG A 691 74.19 -19.66 -71.40
C ARG A 691 75.64 -19.66 -71.90
N PHE A 692 76.00 -20.65 -72.70
CA PHE A 692 77.31 -20.82 -73.30
C PHE A 692 77.16 -20.83 -74.83
N GLY A 693 77.96 -20.03 -75.52
CA GLY A 693 78.12 -20.18 -76.97
C GLY A 693 79.01 -21.38 -77.26
N GLY A 694 78.63 -22.18 -78.25
CA GLY A 694 79.41 -23.27 -78.80
C GLY A 694 79.25 -23.34 -80.32
N THR A 695 80.04 -24.20 -80.95
CA THR A 695 79.84 -24.60 -82.34
C THR A 695 79.11 -25.93 -82.40
N TYR A 696 78.50 -26.25 -83.53
CA TYR A 696 78.00 -27.58 -83.79
C TYR A 696 78.31 -28.07 -85.20
N GLU A 697 78.41 -29.38 -85.34
CA GLU A 697 78.51 -30.10 -86.61
C GLU A 697 77.45 -31.20 -86.64
N VAL A 698 76.84 -31.44 -87.79
CA VAL A 698 75.87 -32.53 -87.99
C VAL A 698 76.55 -33.61 -88.83
N VAL A 699 76.75 -34.78 -88.22
CA VAL A 699 77.37 -35.94 -88.87
C VAL A 699 76.34 -37.07 -88.91
N ALA A 700 75.75 -37.27 -90.09
CA ALA A 700 74.55 -38.10 -90.27
C ALA A 700 73.38 -37.63 -89.36
N ASP A 701 72.96 -38.45 -88.40
CA ASP A 701 71.92 -38.09 -87.43
C ASP A 701 72.48 -37.72 -86.04
N ASP A 702 73.81 -37.70 -85.87
CA ASP A 702 74.46 -37.25 -84.64
C ASP A 702 74.87 -35.78 -84.74
N ILE A 703 74.48 -34.99 -83.74
CA ILE A 703 74.83 -33.58 -83.62
C ILE A 703 75.94 -33.44 -82.58
N PHE A 704 77.12 -33.05 -83.04
CA PHE A 704 78.29 -32.80 -82.23
C PHE A 704 78.27 -31.34 -81.81
N VAL A 705 78.00 -31.07 -80.53
CA VAL A 705 78.00 -29.73 -79.94
C VAL A 705 79.31 -29.53 -79.17
N GLU A 706 80.14 -28.60 -79.61
CA GLU A 706 81.40 -28.25 -78.96
C GLU A 706 81.23 -26.98 -78.12
N GLY A 707 81.32 -27.13 -76.79
CA GLY A 707 81.21 -26.04 -75.83
C GLY A 707 82.49 -25.82 -75.03
N PRO A 708 82.58 -24.72 -74.23
CA PRO A 708 83.79 -24.37 -73.48
C PRO A 708 84.24 -25.39 -72.43
N ASN A 709 83.37 -26.35 -72.07
CA ASN A 709 83.66 -27.42 -71.11
C ASN A 709 83.81 -28.81 -71.77
N GLY A 710 83.89 -28.88 -73.10
CA GLY A 710 84.03 -30.11 -73.89
C GLY A 710 82.90 -30.33 -74.89
N SER A 711 83.05 -31.38 -75.70
CA SER A 711 82.11 -31.76 -76.77
C SER A 711 81.07 -32.76 -76.28
N ILE A 712 79.81 -32.59 -76.68
CA ILE A 712 78.68 -33.48 -76.40
C ILE A 712 78.08 -33.93 -77.72
N VAL A 713 77.75 -35.22 -77.83
CA VAL A 713 77.05 -35.78 -79.00
C VAL A 713 75.59 -36.03 -78.64
N PHE A 714 74.68 -35.58 -79.50
CA PHE A 714 73.24 -35.83 -79.39
C PHE A 714 72.75 -36.58 -80.64
N ALA A 715 72.17 -37.76 -80.45
CA ALA A 715 71.46 -38.45 -81.52
C ALA A 715 70.12 -37.76 -81.78
N ARG A 716 69.87 -37.34 -83.02
CA ARG A 716 68.62 -36.75 -83.47
C ARG A 716 67.58 -37.84 -83.76
N GLN A 717 66.39 -37.70 -83.17
CA GLN A 717 65.22 -38.54 -83.40
C GLN A 717 64.02 -37.62 -83.63
N GLY A 718 63.79 -37.24 -84.89
CA GLY A 718 62.77 -36.28 -85.28
C GLY A 718 62.93 -34.94 -84.56
N ASN A 719 61.87 -34.49 -83.87
CA ASN A 719 61.88 -33.28 -83.04
C ASN A 719 62.60 -33.44 -81.68
N THR A 720 63.37 -34.52 -81.45
CA THR A 720 64.11 -34.72 -80.19
C THR A 720 65.60 -34.96 -80.40
N LEU A 721 66.43 -34.46 -79.48
CA LEU A 721 67.88 -34.64 -79.43
C LEU A 721 68.24 -35.35 -78.11
N THR A 722 68.85 -36.54 -78.19
CA THR A 722 69.13 -37.37 -77.02
C THR A 722 70.62 -37.66 -76.89
N GLY A 723 71.22 -37.28 -75.76
CA GLY A 723 72.67 -37.39 -75.54
C GLY A 723 73.07 -37.00 -74.11
N MET A 724 74.16 -37.58 -73.58
CA MET A 724 74.66 -37.30 -72.21
C MET A 724 73.61 -37.44 -71.08
N GLY A 725 72.58 -38.29 -71.27
CA GLY A 725 71.47 -38.44 -70.31
C GLY A 725 70.40 -37.35 -70.39
N LEU A 726 70.52 -36.39 -71.30
CA LEU A 726 69.50 -35.41 -71.64
C LEU A 726 68.66 -35.89 -72.82
N ALA A 727 67.37 -35.56 -72.80
CA ALA A 727 66.47 -35.63 -73.94
C ALA A 727 65.82 -34.25 -74.13
N LEU A 728 66.20 -33.57 -75.21
CA LEU A 728 65.76 -32.21 -75.53
C LEU A 728 64.71 -32.28 -76.64
N THR A 729 63.55 -31.67 -76.45
CA THR A 729 62.47 -31.62 -77.47
C THR A 729 62.44 -30.24 -78.12
N ARG A 730 62.23 -30.18 -79.44
CA ARG A 730 62.05 -28.95 -80.21
C ARG A 730 60.88 -28.17 -79.62
N VAL A 731 61.14 -26.93 -79.24
CA VAL A 731 60.11 -25.97 -78.85
C VAL A 731 59.53 -25.41 -80.14
N GLU A 732 58.26 -25.69 -80.38
CA GLU A 732 57.48 -25.01 -81.42
C GLU A 732 57.08 -23.62 -80.89
N GLU A 733 57.51 -22.56 -81.58
CA GLU A 733 57.12 -21.16 -81.27
C GLU A 733 55.67 -20.84 -81.67
#